data_AF-A0A932G9X3-F1
#
_entry.id   AF-A0A932G9X3-F1
#
_cell.length_a   1.000
_cell.length_b   1.000
_cell.length_c   1.000
_cell.angle_alpha   90.00
_cell.angle_beta   90.00
_cell.angle_gamma   90.00
#
_symmetry.space_group_name_H-M   'P 1'
#
loop_
_entity.id
_entity.type
_entity.pdbx_description
1 polymer ?
#
loop_
_entity_poly.entity_id
_entity_poly.type
_entity_poly.pdbx_seq_one_letter_code
_entity_poly.pdbx_strand_id
1 'polypeptide(L)'
;MKLSANGEPLRIGFYICHCGTNIAGMVDVADVAKYAESLPGVAVSRHYKYMCSDPGQELIQRDIKEQNLNRIVVASCSPLLHEHTFRKATEKGGLNPFFFHMVNVREHDSWVHTDRDAATRKAKALVHAAIRRVAHHQALEVKKVPIHADVLILGGGIAGIHAALTLANAGKKVYLVEREPSIGGHMAKFDKTFPTLDCTACILTPKMTQVRAHPNIELLSYSEVEAVEGYVGNFKARVRRKTRYVHEDLCTGCAECVSVCPVTLPSEFDEGLGRRNAIYRSFAQAVPNVFTISRRGQPPCQAACSIHQNAQGYVTLIAQGKFKEALDVILRDNPLPAICGRICTHPCTVHCTRGELDDPLNIPGLKRFVTDLFPDYALPTPAVERPERVAIVGSGPAGLMCAYELRQRGYKPVIFEAQSVPGGMLSVGIPGFRLPRPIIRDEIERFKEIGIEIRTNTPVGQAVTLEQLRQQHAAVFIAIGAHQERKLRIPGEDLPNVWGGIEFLRKVNLEGPVPLGKRVLVIGGGNSALDAARTALRCGSEEVTIVYRRTRAEMPSDPKEVEETEHEGVKLLFLAAPEAVVGDRANGITGLQCQRMRLGPPDASGRPAPIPIPNSEFVLPCDALIYTIGQVPDVAALGERLGLDTTRGGLFKADALTLETNLPGVFVGGDCVTGPDVVVNALYAGKKAGISIDRHLNQQDLRVGRAAEGPYHATYAVDTSGVLMRKQVAMPALGVARRRSFDEVHTGYTEEQARTEAQRCLDCAICCDCRLCATVCERKAIDYAMTDQVRELQVGTAIIATGFQIFDARRIPYYGYGIYPNVYTALEVERLVNASGPTGGEIMLRDGKAPQTVGIIHCVGSRDENTNRYCSRVCCLYSLKLAHLIKEHSGAEVYNFYIDMRTPGKTMEEFYNRIAEEGMHLVRGKVADVFPESANGANGRLILQAEDTLLGRIRKIPVDMVVLAVGLEPRADAQDVRRKFNISCASEGFFLERHPKLAPVNTFTDGIFLAGCCQGPKDIPDTVAQAGAAAAEALALIDKGHVEQEPNTAFIVEEHCSGCKSCIPLCPYTAITFDETKLKAVINEALCKGCGTCVASCPSGSIRQNLFEDAAIFSEIEGVLAY
;
A
#
# COMPACT_ATOMS: atom_id res chain seq x y z
N MET A 1 66.33 -22.78 6.14
CA MET A 1 65.05 -23.52 6.03
C MET A 1 63.94 -22.56 6.41
N LYS A 2 62.96 -22.28 5.53
CA LYS A 2 61.79 -21.51 5.95
C LYS A 2 60.98 -22.38 6.91
N LEU A 3 60.81 -21.91 8.13
CA LEU A 3 59.94 -22.54 9.13
C LEU A 3 58.49 -22.23 8.75
N SER A 4 57.58 -23.16 9.02
CA SER A 4 56.15 -22.91 8.98
C SER A 4 55.78 -21.86 10.05
N ALA A 5 54.55 -21.33 9.99
CA ALA A 5 54.04 -20.45 11.05
C ALA A 5 54.14 -21.06 12.46
N ASN A 6 54.28 -22.40 12.57
CA ASN A 6 54.37 -23.15 13.81
C ASN A 6 55.82 -23.53 14.20
N GLY A 7 56.84 -23.06 13.48
CA GLY A 7 58.25 -23.33 13.81
C GLY A 7 58.79 -24.68 13.32
N GLU A 8 58.05 -25.44 12.51
CA GLU A 8 58.49 -26.70 11.91
C GLU A 8 59.06 -26.49 10.49
N PRO A 9 59.95 -27.36 9.97
CA PRO A 9 60.35 -27.31 8.57
C PRO A 9 59.15 -27.44 7.63
N LEU A 10 58.97 -26.48 6.72
CA LEU A 10 57.87 -26.48 5.77
C LEU A 10 58.00 -27.64 4.75
N ARG A 11 56.96 -28.48 4.62
CA ARG A 11 56.90 -29.64 3.72
C ARG A 11 55.55 -29.69 3.00
N ILE A 12 55.51 -29.14 1.79
CA ILE A 12 54.30 -28.98 0.97
C ILE A 12 54.19 -30.14 -0.02
N GLY A 13 53.01 -30.77 -0.08
CA GLY A 13 52.62 -31.64 -1.19
C GLY A 13 51.83 -30.85 -2.23
N PHE A 14 52.36 -30.78 -3.45
CA PHE A 14 51.70 -30.15 -4.59
C PHE A 14 51.13 -31.20 -5.55
N TYR A 15 49.89 -30.99 -5.98
CA TYR A 15 49.22 -31.86 -6.94
C TYR A 15 48.49 -31.06 -8.00
N ILE A 16 48.72 -31.35 -9.28
CA ILE A 16 47.95 -30.76 -10.39
C ILE A 16 47.08 -31.79 -11.11
N CYS A 17 45.81 -31.45 -11.30
CA CYS A 17 44.82 -32.31 -11.94
C CYS A 17 44.83 -32.12 -13.47
N HIS A 18 44.66 -33.20 -14.22
CA HIS A 18 44.42 -33.11 -15.68
C HIS A 18 42.96 -32.78 -15.98
N CYS A 19 42.05 -33.24 -15.12
CA CYS A 19 40.59 -33.18 -15.30
C CYS A 19 40.16 -33.76 -16.65
N GLY A 20 40.72 -34.92 -17.00
CA GLY A 20 40.65 -35.46 -18.36
C GLY A 20 41.46 -34.58 -19.31
N THR A 21 40.78 -33.90 -20.23
CA THR A 21 41.38 -32.90 -21.14
C THR A 21 41.02 -31.46 -20.76
N ASN A 22 40.18 -31.24 -19.74
CA ASN A 22 39.71 -29.90 -19.40
C ASN A 22 40.84 -28.98 -18.94
N ILE A 23 41.82 -29.49 -18.20
CA ILE A 23 43.02 -28.73 -17.81
C ILE A 23 44.18 -29.12 -18.72
N ALA A 24 44.50 -30.40 -18.83
CA ALA A 24 45.66 -30.88 -19.59
C ALA A 24 45.61 -30.60 -21.11
N GLY A 25 44.44 -30.27 -21.66
CA GLY A 25 44.29 -29.86 -23.07
C GLY A 25 44.79 -28.44 -23.35
N MET A 26 44.83 -27.56 -22.34
CA MET A 26 45.23 -26.15 -22.48
C MET A 26 46.39 -25.77 -21.55
N VAL A 27 46.66 -26.51 -20.49
CA VAL A 27 47.76 -26.29 -19.55
C VAL A 27 48.70 -27.49 -19.59
N ASP A 28 50.00 -27.25 -19.74
CA ASP A 28 51.01 -28.30 -19.62
C ASP A 28 51.21 -28.69 -18.15
N VAL A 29 50.35 -29.60 -17.69
CA VAL A 29 50.32 -30.07 -16.31
C VAL A 29 51.60 -30.73 -15.84
N ALA A 30 52.37 -31.34 -16.75
CA ALA A 30 53.66 -31.95 -16.42
C ALA A 30 54.71 -30.87 -16.18
N ASP A 31 54.76 -29.86 -17.02
CA ASP A 31 55.65 -28.70 -16.87
C ASP A 31 55.29 -27.86 -15.62
N VAL A 32 54.00 -27.69 -15.31
CA VAL A 32 53.57 -27.03 -14.06
C VAL A 32 54.00 -27.82 -12.83
N ALA A 33 53.84 -29.16 -12.82
CA ALA A 33 54.30 -29.99 -11.72
C ALA A 33 55.83 -29.92 -11.54
N LYS A 34 56.58 -29.98 -12.65
CA LYS A 34 58.04 -29.84 -12.62
C LYS A 34 58.48 -28.46 -12.11
N TYR A 35 57.78 -27.40 -12.49
CA TYR A 35 58.04 -26.06 -11.96
C TYR A 35 57.75 -25.99 -10.45
N ALA A 36 56.62 -26.53 -10.00
CA ALA A 36 56.25 -26.53 -8.59
C ALA A 36 57.28 -27.28 -7.72
N GLU A 37 57.88 -28.36 -8.24
CA GLU A 37 58.96 -29.10 -7.57
C GLU A 37 60.19 -28.21 -7.26
N SER A 38 60.46 -27.19 -8.08
CA SER A 38 61.58 -26.26 -7.87
C SER A 38 61.31 -25.21 -6.77
N LEU A 39 60.09 -25.09 -6.27
CA LEU A 39 59.70 -24.04 -5.35
C LEU A 39 60.06 -24.36 -3.88
N PRO A 40 60.45 -23.34 -3.07
CA PRO A 40 60.88 -23.57 -1.70
C PRO A 40 59.81 -24.25 -0.83
N GLY A 41 60.18 -25.32 -0.14
CA GLY A 41 59.31 -26.05 0.79
C GLY A 41 58.45 -27.13 0.14
N VAL A 42 58.45 -27.27 -1.19
CA VAL A 42 57.76 -28.38 -1.88
C VAL A 42 58.56 -29.66 -1.72
N ALA A 43 57.98 -30.63 -1.01
CA ALA A 43 58.59 -31.94 -0.76
C ALA A 43 58.13 -33.01 -1.76
N VAL A 44 56.92 -32.85 -2.31
CA VAL A 44 56.35 -33.71 -3.36
C VAL A 44 55.62 -32.85 -4.37
N SER A 45 55.82 -33.14 -5.65
CA SER A 45 55.04 -32.56 -6.74
C SER A 45 54.57 -33.67 -7.68
N ARG A 46 53.26 -33.75 -7.92
CA ARG A 46 52.67 -34.78 -8.80
C ARG A 46 51.59 -34.20 -9.70
N HIS A 47 51.34 -34.90 -10.81
CA HIS A 47 50.16 -34.66 -11.64
C HIS A 47 49.37 -35.96 -11.82
N TYR A 48 48.05 -35.88 -11.77
CA TYR A 48 47.18 -37.05 -11.92
C TYR A 48 45.91 -36.72 -12.69
N LYS A 49 45.33 -37.74 -13.33
CA LYS A 49 44.23 -37.58 -14.28
C LYS A 49 42.99 -36.94 -13.63
N TYR A 50 42.60 -37.43 -12.45
CA TYR A 50 41.44 -36.95 -11.69
C TYR A 50 41.77 -36.88 -10.19
N MET A 51 42.28 -35.74 -9.71
CA MET A 51 42.65 -35.61 -8.30
C MET A 51 41.48 -35.81 -7.33
N CYS A 52 40.24 -35.47 -7.73
CA CYS A 52 39.05 -35.65 -6.89
C CYS A 52 38.51 -37.08 -6.82
N SER A 53 39.00 -38.00 -7.67
CA SER A 53 38.65 -39.42 -7.60
C SER A 53 39.27 -40.09 -6.37
N ASP A 54 38.76 -41.26 -5.97
CA ASP A 54 39.30 -42.00 -4.82
C ASP A 54 40.83 -42.24 -4.94
N PRO A 55 41.39 -42.70 -6.08
CA PRO A 55 42.84 -42.85 -6.21
C PRO A 55 43.61 -41.53 -6.07
N GLY A 56 43.02 -40.41 -6.51
CA GLY A 56 43.63 -39.10 -6.37
C GLY A 56 43.64 -38.61 -4.92
N GLN A 57 42.57 -38.89 -4.16
CA GLN A 57 42.49 -38.57 -2.73
C GLN A 57 43.39 -39.48 -1.90
N GLU A 58 43.46 -40.77 -2.21
CA GLU A 58 44.36 -41.74 -1.56
C GLU A 58 45.83 -41.39 -1.79
N LEU A 59 46.17 -40.88 -2.98
CA LEU A 59 47.51 -40.38 -3.28
C LEU A 59 47.92 -39.27 -2.30
N ILE A 60 47.05 -38.29 -2.05
CA ILE A 60 47.27 -37.22 -1.07
C ILE A 60 47.45 -37.81 0.33
N GLN A 61 46.53 -38.69 0.75
CA GLN A 61 46.55 -39.31 2.09
C GLN A 61 47.82 -40.12 2.35
N ARG A 62 48.28 -40.87 1.34
CA ARG A 62 49.50 -41.66 1.41
C ARG A 62 50.73 -40.78 1.49
N ASP A 63 50.85 -39.82 0.58
CA ASP A 63 52.02 -38.92 0.54
C ASP A 63 52.11 -38.07 1.81
N ILE A 64 50.99 -37.67 2.44
CA ILE A 64 50.99 -36.99 3.74
C ILE A 64 51.78 -37.80 4.77
N LYS A 65 51.53 -39.11 4.85
CA LYS A 65 52.15 -40.02 5.82
C LYS A 65 53.57 -40.39 5.42
N GLU A 66 53.78 -40.79 4.16
CA GLU A 66 55.08 -41.27 3.68
C GLU A 66 56.14 -40.17 3.61
N GLN A 67 55.71 -38.92 3.34
CA GLN A 67 56.63 -37.80 3.09
C GLN A 67 56.61 -36.78 4.23
N ASN A 68 55.89 -37.06 5.31
CA ASN A 68 55.70 -36.18 6.47
C ASN A 68 55.32 -34.76 6.02
N LEU A 69 54.31 -34.66 5.15
CA LEU A 69 53.84 -33.37 4.66
C LEU A 69 53.13 -32.64 5.79
N ASN A 70 53.22 -31.31 5.82
CA ASN A 70 52.46 -30.47 6.74
C ASN A 70 51.60 -29.42 6.04
N ARG A 71 51.66 -29.32 4.70
CA ARG A 71 50.81 -28.44 3.89
C ARG A 71 50.44 -29.14 2.58
N ILE A 72 49.25 -28.84 2.04
CA ILE A 72 48.76 -29.44 0.79
C ILE A 72 48.27 -28.35 -0.16
N VAL A 73 48.70 -28.43 -1.42
CA VAL A 73 48.23 -27.55 -2.50
C VAL A 73 47.71 -28.41 -3.64
N VAL A 74 46.47 -28.16 -4.06
CA VAL A 74 45.89 -28.84 -5.24
C VAL A 74 45.49 -27.82 -6.30
N ALA A 75 46.16 -27.86 -7.46
CA ALA A 75 45.80 -27.11 -8.64
C ALA A 75 44.80 -27.90 -9.49
N SER A 76 43.54 -27.46 -9.51
CA SER A 76 42.47 -28.15 -10.23
C SER A 76 41.32 -27.20 -10.61
N CYS A 77 40.09 -27.52 -10.22
CA CYS A 77 38.90 -26.71 -10.47
C CYS A 77 38.69 -25.64 -9.40
N SER A 78 37.53 -24.97 -9.44
CA SER A 78 37.12 -24.01 -8.42
C SER A 78 37.04 -24.60 -6.99
N PRO A 79 37.48 -23.85 -5.96
CA PRO A 79 37.26 -24.22 -4.56
C PRO A 79 35.77 -24.35 -4.21
N LEU A 80 34.87 -23.65 -4.92
CA LEU A 80 33.42 -23.77 -4.75
C LEU A 80 32.88 -25.18 -5.04
N LEU A 81 33.66 -26.01 -5.74
CA LEU A 81 33.28 -27.38 -6.10
C LEU A 81 33.94 -28.43 -5.21
N HIS A 82 35.27 -28.41 -5.07
CA HIS A 82 36.03 -29.52 -4.46
C HIS A 82 36.93 -29.14 -3.27
N GLU A 83 36.84 -27.93 -2.73
CA GLU A 83 37.64 -27.57 -1.54
C GLU A 83 37.36 -28.53 -0.38
N HIS A 84 36.09 -28.78 -0.04
CA HIS A 84 35.73 -29.72 1.02
C HIS A 84 36.19 -31.16 0.74
N THR A 85 36.19 -31.58 -0.53
CA THR A 85 36.69 -32.91 -0.93
C THR A 85 38.17 -33.04 -0.55
N PHE A 86 38.99 -32.05 -0.88
CA PHE A 86 40.41 -32.09 -0.61
C PHE A 86 40.77 -31.76 0.84
N ARG A 87 39.98 -30.93 1.54
CA ARG A 87 40.09 -30.76 3.00
C ARG A 87 39.86 -32.08 3.73
N LYS A 88 38.82 -32.85 3.35
CA LYS A 88 38.57 -34.19 3.89
C LYS A 88 39.67 -35.19 3.56
N ALA A 89 40.24 -35.14 2.36
CA ALA A 89 41.39 -35.99 2.01
C ALA A 89 42.62 -35.64 2.86
N THR A 90 42.86 -34.35 3.10
CA THR A 90 43.93 -33.84 3.98
C THR A 90 43.74 -34.30 5.42
N GLU A 91 42.50 -34.20 5.93
CA GLU A 91 42.11 -34.67 7.26
C GLU A 91 42.28 -36.18 7.43
N LYS A 92 41.81 -36.99 6.47
CA LYS A 92 42.01 -38.45 6.46
C LYS A 92 43.50 -38.85 6.38
N GLY A 93 44.33 -37.97 5.81
CA GLY A 93 45.79 -38.12 5.81
C GLY A 93 46.42 -37.90 7.19
N GLY A 94 45.72 -37.26 8.12
CA GLY A 94 46.18 -36.94 9.48
C GLY A 94 46.60 -35.48 9.69
N LEU A 95 46.32 -34.59 8.73
CA LEU A 95 46.60 -33.15 8.85
C LEU A 95 45.35 -32.34 9.16
N ASN A 96 45.51 -31.18 9.79
CA ASN A 96 44.40 -30.25 9.96
C ASN A 96 43.86 -29.85 8.56
N PRO A 97 42.53 -29.89 8.33
CA PRO A 97 41.94 -29.62 7.02
C PRO A 97 42.24 -28.22 6.48
N PHE A 98 42.61 -27.27 7.33
CA PHE A 98 42.94 -25.89 6.95
C PHE A 98 44.40 -25.70 6.54
N PHE A 99 45.25 -26.72 6.66
CA PHE A 99 46.58 -26.77 6.03
C PHE A 99 46.54 -27.07 4.52
N PHE A 100 45.34 -27.04 3.94
CA PHE A 100 45.08 -27.19 2.52
C PHE A 100 44.86 -25.83 1.84
N HIS A 101 45.33 -25.68 0.61
CA HIS A 101 45.02 -24.56 -0.28
C HIS A 101 44.70 -25.06 -1.69
N MET A 102 43.71 -24.46 -2.36
CA MET A 102 43.26 -24.87 -3.69
C MET A 102 43.58 -23.80 -4.72
N VAL A 103 44.07 -24.22 -5.89
CA VAL A 103 44.37 -23.32 -7.02
C VAL A 103 43.41 -23.63 -8.15
N ASN A 104 42.65 -22.63 -8.58
CA ASN A 104 41.74 -22.77 -9.71
C ASN A 104 42.48 -22.54 -11.03
N VAL A 105 42.84 -23.63 -11.70
CA VAL A 105 43.50 -23.62 -13.02
C VAL A 105 42.57 -24.15 -14.13
N ARG A 106 41.27 -24.30 -13.83
CA ARG A 106 40.26 -24.72 -14.81
C ARG A 106 39.36 -23.55 -15.21
N GLU A 107 38.42 -23.17 -14.34
CA GLU A 107 37.49 -22.09 -14.62
C GLU A 107 38.20 -20.73 -14.76
N HIS A 108 39.29 -20.50 -14.03
CA HIS A 108 40.04 -19.23 -14.07
C HIS A 108 41.23 -19.26 -15.04
N ASP A 109 41.50 -20.40 -15.68
CA ASP A 109 42.67 -20.56 -16.55
C ASP A 109 42.34 -21.41 -17.79
N SER A 110 42.38 -22.74 -17.70
CA SER A 110 42.31 -23.59 -18.90
C SER A 110 41.06 -23.41 -19.77
N TRP A 111 39.90 -23.07 -19.20
CA TRP A 111 38.65 -22.87 -19.96
C TRP A 111 38.50 -21.49 -20.61
N VAL A 112 39.31 -20.51 -20.19
CA VAL A 112 39.16 -19.11 -20.62
C VAL A 112 40.31 -18.62 -21.49
N HIS A 113 41.40 -19.39 -21.59
CA HIS A 113 42.51 -19.09 -22.49
C HIS A 113 42.38 -19.83 -23.82
N THR A 114 42.87 -19.19 -24.87
CA THR A 114 43.01 -19.77 -26.21
C THR A 114 44.46 -20.13 -26.56
N ASP A 115 45.43 -19.68 -25.74
CA ASP A 115 46.87 -19.94 -25.91
C ASP A 115 47.38 -20.83 -24.76
N ARG A 116 47.90 -22.01 -25.13
CA ARG A 116 48.40 -23.02 -24.20
C ARG A 116 49.65 -22.57 -23.43
N ASP A 117 50.55 -21.82 -24.05
CA ASP A 117 51.76 -21.35 -23.38
C ASP A 117 51.40 -20.25 -22.38
N ALA A 118 50.51 -19.34 -22.76
CA ALA A 118 49.99 -18.32 -21.86
C ALA A 118 49.25 -18.93 -20.66
N ALA A 119 48.38 -19.92 -20.89
CA ALA A 119 47.68 -20.64 -19.83
C ALA A 119 48.66 -21.38 -18.90
N THR A 120 49.66 -22.07 -19.48
CA THR A 120 50.68 -22.77 -18.67
C THR A 120 51.50 -21.80 -17.81
N ARG A 121 51.87 -20.63 -18.34
CA ARG A 121 52.54 -19.58 -17.57
C ARG A 121 51.65 -19.07 -16.44
N LYS A 122 50.37 -18.81 -16.71
CA LYS A 122 49.42 -18.37 -15.68
C LYS A 122 49.24 -19.43 -14.59
N ALA A 123 49.09 -20.71 -14.95
CA ALA A 123 49.01 -21.80 -14.00
C ALA A 123 50.23 -21.84 -13.07
N LYS A 124 51.45 -21.67 -13.61
CA LYS A 124 52.68 -21.60 -12.80
C LYS A 124 52.67 -20.42 -11.83
N ALA A 125 52.26 -19.23 -12.26
CA ALA A 125 52.15 -18.05 -11.39
C ALA A 125 51.14 -18.26 -10.25
N LEU A 126 49.95 -18.80 -10.56
CA LEU A 126 48.92 -19.12 -9.58
C LEU A 126 49.38 -20.18 -8.56
N VAL A 127 50.11 -21.19 -9.03
CA VAL A 127 50.70 -22.23 -8.19
C VAL A 127 51.80 -21.68 -7.27
N HIS A 128 52.67 -20.79 -7.77
CA HIS A 128 53.68 -20.14 -6.95
C HIS A 128 53.05 -19.29 -5.84
N ALA A 129 52.02 -18.52 -6.17
CA ALA A 129 51.24 -17.74 -5.21
C ALA A 129 50.64 -18.64 -4.11
N ALA A 130 50.01 -19.75 -4.49
CA ALA A 130 49.41 -20.70 -3.56
C ALA A 130 50.44 -21.38 -2.64
N ILE A 131 51.60 -21.76 -3.16
CA ILE A 131 52.69 -22.37 -2.38
C ILE A 131 53.23 -21.39 -1.34
N ARG A 132 53.34 -20.09 -1.68
CA ARG A 132 53.73 -19.07 -0.69
C ARG A 132 52.63 -18.85 0.35
N ARG A 133 51.36 -18.78 -0.09
CA ARG A 133 50.22 -18.56 0.81
C ARG A 133 50.02 -19.70 1.81
N VAL A 134 50.07 -20.95 1.37
CA VAL A 134 49.78 -22.12 2.22
C VAL A 134 50.77 -22.25 3.39
N ALA A 135 51.98 -21.70 3.26
CA ALA A 135 52.97 -21.66 4.32
C ALA A 135 52.48 -20.92 5.58
N HIS A 136 51.58 -19.94 5.40
CA HIS A 136 51.00 -19.13 6.47
C HIS A 136 49.71 -19.73 7.06
N HIS A 137 49.16 -20.79 6.47
CA HIS A 137 47.97 -21.43 7.01
C HIS A 137 48.26 -21.97 8.42
N GLN A 138 47.29 -21.79 9.31
CA GLN A 138 47.31 -22.25 10.70
C GLN A 138 46.28 -23.36 10.90
N ALA A 139 46.44 -24.14 11.97
CA ALA A 139 45.44 -25.12 12.35
C ALA A 139 44.20 -24.39 12.88
N LEU A 140 43.03 -24.70 12.33
CA LEU A 140 41.75 -24.14 12.78
C LEU A 140 40.79 -25.26 13.15
N GLU A 141 39.84 -24.94 14.02
CA GLU A 141 38.81 -25.87 14.47
C GLU A 141 37.43 -25.42 13.97
N VAL A 142 36.67 -26.37 13.44
CA VAL A 142 35.30 -26.14 13.03
C VAL A 142 34.42 -26.05 14.27
N LYS A 143 33.76 -24.91 14.47
CA LYS A 143 32.79 -24.74 15.56
C LYS A 143 31.45 -25.36 15.18
N LYS A 144 30.80 -26.02 16.14
CA LYS A 144 29.46 -26.59 15.98
C LYS A 144 28.45 -25.70 16.67
N VAL A 145 27.48 -25.19 15.90
CA VAL A 145 26.42 -24.31 16.40
C VAL A 145 25.09 -25.06 16.32
N PRO A 146 24.25 -25.05 17.36
CA PRO A 146 22.95 -25.75 17.32
C PRO A 146 22.05 -25.18 16.20
N ILE A 147 21.15 -26.03 15.70
CA ILE A 147 20.12 -25.66 14.71
C ILE A 147 18.73 -25.70 15.34
N HIS A 148 17.92 -24.67 15.08
CA HIS A 148 16.49 -24.69 15.32
C HIS A 148 15.80 -25.69 14.36
N ALA A 149 14.87 -26.50 14.87
CA ALA A 149 14.21 -27.52 14.06
C ALA A 149 13.10 -26.99 13.14
N ASP A 150 12.66 -25.74 13.36
CA ASP A 150 11.53 -25.15 12.67
C ASP A 150 11.93 -24.65 11.27
N VAL A 151 11.00 -24.70 10.33
CA VAL A 151 11.24 -24.33 8.92
C VAL A 151 10.30 -23.23 8.47
N LEU A 152 10.85 -22.22 7.79
CA LEU A 152 10.08 -21.20 7.09
C LEU A 152 9.90 -21.60 5.62
N ILE A 153 8.69 -21.49 5.08
CA ILE A 153 8.42 -21.66 3.66
C ILE A 153 7.74 -20.41 3.13
N LEU A 154 8.32 -19.81 2.09
CA LEU A 154 7.82 -18.59 1.46
C LEU A 154 7.10 -18.92 0.15
N GLY A 155 5.78 -18.86 0.15
CA GLY A 155 4.92 -19.10 -1.01
C GLY A 155 4.12 -20.39 -0.89
N GLY A 156 2.80 -20.27 -0.87
CA GLY A 156 1.82 -21.35 -0.78
C GLY A 156 1.34 -21.89 -2.12
N GLY A 157 2.18 -21.84 -3.17
CA GLY A 157 1.94 -22.61 -4.40
C GLY A 157 2.17 -24.11 -4.18
N ILE A 158 1.95 -24.93 -5.21
CA ILE A 158 2.15 -26.40 -5.13
C ILE A 158 3.54 -26.79 -4.61
N ALA A 159 4.58 -26.02 -4.94
CA ALA A 159 5.94 -26.19 -4.41
C ALA A 159 5.98 -26.09 -2.88
N GLY A 160 5.54 -24.95 -2.33
CA GLY A 160 5.57 -24.73 -0.89
C GLY A 160 4.59 -25.61 -0.13
N ILE A 161 3.41 -25.90 -0.69
CA ILE A 161 2.45 -26.86 -0.14
C ILE A 161 3.10 -28.23 0.01
N HIS A 162 3.76 -28.73 -1.03
CA HIS A 162 4.38 -30.06 -0.98
C HIS A 162 5.59 -30.11 -0.04
N ALA A 163 6.44 -29.09 -0.05
CA ALA A 163 7.56 -28.98 0.88
C ALA A 163 7.07 -28.93 2.34
N ALA A 164 6.01 -28.14 2.62
CA ALA A 164 5.42 -28.03 3.95
C ALA A 164 4.91 -29.37 4.46
N LEU A 165 4.11 -30.08 3.66
CA LEU A 165 3.60 -31.41 4.02
C LEU A 165 4.72 -32.41 4.23
N THR A 166 5.76 -32.39 3.40
CA THR A 166 6.90 -33.31 3.54
C THR A 166 7.64 -33.11 4.85
N LEU A 167 7.98 -31.86 5.18
CA LEU A 167 8.65 -31.50 6.43
C LEU A 167 7.79 -31.77 7.66
N ALA A 168 6.50 -31.43 7.58
CA ALA A 168 5.57 -31.58 8.68
C ALA A 168 5.25 -33.05 8.99
N ASN A 169 5.14 -33.90 7.97
CA ASN A 169 5.01 -35.35 8.10
C ASN A 169 6.28 -35.99 8.68
N ALA A 170 7.46 -35.37 8.46
CA ALA A 170 8.71 -35.74 9.11
C ALA A 170 8.83 -35.20 10.55
N GLY A 171 7.75 -34.62 11.10
CA GLY A 171 7.69 -34.18 12.49
C GLY A 171 8.25 -32.77 12.75
N LYS A 172 8.58 -32.00 11.71
CA LYS A 172 9.11 -30.63 11.87
C LYS A 172 7.99 -29.60 11.91
N LYS A 173 8.12 -28.59 12.76
CA LYS A 173 7.24 -27.41 12.74
C LYS A 173 7.55 -26.58 11.50
N VAL A 174 6.51 -26.22 10.76
CA VAL A 174 6.62 -25.44 9.53
C VAL A 174 5.77 -24.19 9.63
N TYR A 175 6.36 -23.05 9.29
CA TYR A 175 5.66 -21.78 9.06
C TYR A 175 5.52 -21.59 7.55
N LEU A 176 4.30 -21.73 7.02
CA LEU A 176 4.02 -21.50 5.60
C LEU A 176 3.44 -20.10 5.41
N VAL A 177 4.23 -19.19 4.85
CA VAL A 177 3.85 -17.80 4.60
C VAL A 177 3.33 -17.66 3.16
N GLU A 178 2.08 -17.22 3.01
CA GLU A 178 1.44 -16.95 1.72
C GLU A 178 0.94 -15.51 1.67
N ARG A 179 1.33 -14.77 0.62
CA ARG A 179 0.98 -13.35 0.46
C ARG A 179 -0.51 -13.16 0.20
N GLU A 180 -1.09 -14.03 -0.60
CA GLU A 180 -2.49 -13.95 -0.98
C GLU A 180 -3.40 -14.48 0.14
N PRO A 181 -4.71 -14.16 0.12
CA PRO A 181 -5.66 -14.67 1.11
C PRO A 181 -5.79 -16.20 1.13
N SER A 182 -5.33 -16.89 0.09
CA SER A 182 -5.41 -18.34 -0.06
C SER A 182 -4.11 -18.93 -0.61
N ILE A 183 -3.78 -20.14 -0.17
CA ILE A 183 -2.78 -20.98 -0.84
C ILE A 183 -3.35 -21.56 -2.14
N GLY A 184 -2.48 -22.16 -2.96
CA GLY A 184 -2.80 -22.82 -4.24
C GLY A 184 -1.97 -22.29 -5.41
N GLY A 185 -1.59 -21.01 -5.38
CA GLY A 185 -0.80 -20.36 -6.43
C GLY A 185 -1.46 -20.40 -7.81
N HIS A 186 -0.65 -20.35 -8.87
CA HIS A 186 -1.14 -20.40 -10.26
C HIS A 186 -1.86 -21.72 -10.58
N MET A 187 -1.47 -22.82 -9.94
CA MET A 187 -2.10 -24.11 -10.16
C MET A 187 -3.61 -24.06 -9.83
N ALA A 188 -4.03 -23.28 -8.83
CA ALA A 188 -5.45 -23.11 -8.51
C ALA A 188 -6.26 -22.42 -9.64
N LYS A 189 -5.60 -21.69 -10.55
CA LYS A 189 -6.25 -20.99 -11.66
C LYS A 189 -6.53 -21.91 -12.85
N PHE A 190 -5.82 -23.02 -12.97
CA PHE A 190 -5.93 -23.94 -14.11
C PHE A 190 -7.19 -24.79 -14.01
N ASP A 191 -7.78 -25.14 -15.16
CA ASP A 191 -8.87 -26.11 -15.22
C ASP A 191 -8.34 -27.55 -15.10
N LYS A 192 -7.68 -28.04 -16.16
CA LYS A 192 -7.00 -29.35 -16.18
C LYS A 192 -5.47 -29.23 -16.17
N THR A 193 -4.76 -30.30 -15.86
CA THR A 193 -3.28 -30.38 -15.97
C THR A 193 -2.84 -31.37 -17.03
N PHE A 194 -1.86 -31.01 -17.87
CA PHE A 194 -1.23 -31.94 -18.80
C PHE A 194 -0.25 -32.89 -18.07
N PRO A 195 0.06 -34.08 -18.62
CA PRO A 195 -0.52 -34.67 -19.84
C PRO A 195 -1.80 -35.45 -19.57
N THR A 196 -2.16 -35.68 -18.30
CA THR A 196 -3.25 -36.57 -17.90
C THR A 196 -4.64 -35.98 -18.15
N LEU A 197 -4.73 -34.65 -18.26
CA LEU A 197 -5.98 -33.89 -18.30
C LEU A 197 -6.80 -34.05 -17.01
N ASP A 198 -6.15 -34.34 -15.88
CA ASP A 198 -6.81 -34.36 -14.58
C ASP A 198 -7.31 -32.97 -14.21
N CYS A 199 -8.47 -32.90 -13.55
CA CYS A 199 -8.96 -31.67 -12.95
C CYS A 199 -7.98 -31.19 -11.86
N THR A 200 -7.56 -29.93 -11.99
CA THR A 200 -6.52 -29.37 -11.11
C THR A 200 -7.00 -29.25 -9.66
N ALA A 201 -8.27 -28.89 -9.46
CA ALA A 201 -8.87 -28.83 -8.13
C ALA A 201 -8.89 -30.22 -7.44
N CYS A 202 -9.14 -31.29 -8.19
CA CYS A 202 -9.17 -32.66 -7.64
C CYS A 202 -7.83 -33.09 -7.03
N ILE A 203 -6.71 -32.57 -7.54
CA ILE A 203 -5.37 -32.94 -7.05
C ILE A 203 -4.77 -31.89 -6.09
N LEU A 204 -5.10 -30.60 -6.26
CA LEU A 204 -4.55 -29.52 -5.45
C LEU A 204 -5.33 -29.29 -4.16
N THR A 205 -6.67 -29.23 -4.22
CA THR A 205 -7.51 -28.91 -3.07
C THR A 205 -7.31 -29.88 -1.90
N PRO A 206 -7.17 -31.22 -2.09
CA PRO A 206 -6.86 -32.13 -0.98
C PRO A 206 -5.55 -31.77 -0.27
N LYS A 207 -4.50 -31.38 -1.00
CA LYS A 207 -3.22 -30.96 -0.41
C LYS A 207 -3.35 -29.64 0.34
N MET A 208 -4.12 -28.70 -0.18
CA MET A 208 -4.40 -27.43 0.51
C MET A 208 -5.12 -27.67 1.84
N THR A 209 -6.15 -28.52 1.85
CA THR A 209 -6.88 -28.90 3.06
C THR A 209 -5.98 -29.63 4.06
N GLN A 210 -5.12 -30.54 3.60
CA GLN A 210 -4.12 -31.21 4.44
C GLN A 210 -3.20 -30.20 5.12
N VAL A 211 -2.69 -29.19 4.40
CA VAL A 211 -1.87 -28.12 4.98
C VAL A 211 -2.59 -27.41 6.12
N ARG A 212 -3.86 -27.02 5.94
CA ARG A 212 -4.64 -26.31 6.96
C ARG A 212 -4.96 -27.17 8.19
N ALA A 213 -5.10 -28.48 8.01
CA ALA A 213 -5.44 -29.43 9.07
C ALA A 213 -4.20 -29.99 9.80
N HIS A 214 -3.00 -29.83 9.25
CA HIS A 214 -1.79 -30.46 9.78
C HIS A 214 -1.32 -29.78 11.08
N PRO A 215 -1.13 -30.50 12.20
CA PRO A 215 -0.79 -29.90 13.50
C PRO A 215 0.59 -29.22 13.52
N ASN A 216 1.54 -29.73 12.73
CA ASN A 216 2.88 -29.16 12.62
C ASN A 216 2.98 -28.03 11.58
N ILE A 217 1.92 -27.67 10.87
CA ILE A 217 1.95 -26.54 9.91
C ILE A 217 1.18 -25.37 10.47
N GLU A 218 1.86 -24.23 10.59
CA GLU A 218 1.24 -22.95 10.84
C GLU A 218 1.11 -22.18 9.53
N LEU A 219 -0.12 -22.12 9.01
CA LEU A 219 -0.43 -21.39 7.80
C LEU A 219 -0.60 -19.90 8.09
N LEU A 220 0.39 -19.11 7.70
CA LEU A 220 0.36 -17.66 7.73
C LEU A 220 -0.07 -17.13 6.35
N SER A 221 -1.35 -17.34 6.04
CA SER A 221 -1.97 -16.78 4.83
C SER A 221 -2.19 -15.26 4.96
N TYR A 222 -2.31 -14.57 3.83
CA TYR A 222 -2.36 -13.11 3.78
C TYR A 222 -1.21 -12.43 4.54
N SER A 223 -0.01 -13.02 4.48
CA SER A 223 1.17 -12.59 5.23
C SER A 223 2.41 -12.48 4.34
N GLU A 224 3.33 -11.60 4.71
CA GLU A 224 4.55 -11.31 3.96
C GLU A 224 5.76 -11.27 4.91
N VAL A 225 6.92 -11.73 4.43
CA VAL A 225 8.18 -11.60 5.16
C VAL A 225 8.75 -10.20 4.93
N GLU A 226 8.99 -9.45 6.00
CA GLU A 226 9.56 -8.11 5.96
C GLU A 226 11.08 -8.11 6.06
N ALA A 227 11.64 -8.97 6.89
CA ALA A 227 13.08 -9.07 7.13
C ALA A 227 13.45 -10.49 7.57
N VAL A 228 14.66 -10.92 7.22
CA VAL A 228 15.28 -12.13 7.74
C VAL A 228 16.69 -11.79 8.18
N GLU A 229 16.98 -12.09 9.43
CA GLU A 229 18.29 -11.87 10.05
C GLU A 229 18.85 -13.20 10.56
N GLY A 230 20.12 -13.19 10.97
CA GLY A 230 20.78 -14.38 11.50
C GLY A 230 21.48 -15.20 10.43
N TYR A 231 21.56 -16.50 10.65
CA TYR A 231 22.38 -17.40 9.84
C TYR A 231 21.82 -18.82 9.80
N VAL A 232 22.42 -19.66 8.95
CA VAL A 232 22.10 -21.10 8.85
C VAL A 232 21.87 -21.72 10.24
N GLY A 233 20.69 -22.27 10.42
CA GLY A 233 20.25 -22.90 11.66
C GLY A 233 19.67 -21.97 12.73
N ASN A 234 19.82 -20.64 12.60
CA ASN A 234 19.40 -19.64 13.59
C ASN A 234 18.91 -18.35 12.90
N PHE A 235 17.93 -18.48 12.00
CA PHE A 235 17.31 -17.33 11.36
C PHE A 235 16.20 -16.73 12.23
N LYS A 236 16.10 -15.41 12.21
CA LYS A 236 15.00 -14.65 12.79
C LYS A 236 14.23 -13.96 11.66
N ALA A 237 13.03 -14.43 11.37
CA ALA A 237 12.17 -13.89 10.32
C ALA A 237 11.08 -13.00 10.92
N ARG A 238 10.97 -11.77 10.44
CA ARG A 238 9.88 -10.86 10.78
C ARG A 238 8.78 -10.96 9.73
N VAL A 239 7.61 -11.44 10.13
CA VAL A 239 6.46 -11.69 9.25
C VAL A 239 5.32 -10.75 9.60
N ARG A 240 4.87 -9.97 8.62
CA ARG A 240 3.68 -9.12 8.73
C ARG A 240 2.47 -9.87 8.18
N ARG A 241 1.52 -10.15 9.06
CA ARG A 241 0.19 -10.66 8.71
C ARG A 241 -0.74 -9.49 8.47
N LYS A 242 -1.19 -9.34 7.22
CA LYS A 242 -2.12 -8.29 6.83
C LYS A 242 -3.48 -8.53 7.47
N THR A 243 -4.18 -7.47 7.83
CA THR A 243 -5.52 -7.58 8.38
C THR A 243 -6.54 -8.01 7.33
N ARG A 244 -7.31 -9.08 7.63
CA ARG A 244 -8.44 -9.48 6.78
C ARG A 244 -9.68 -8.62 7.01
N TYR A 245 -9.73 -7.88 8.13
CA TYR A 245 -10.94 -7.31 8.72
C TYR A 245 -12.04 -8.34 9.02
N VAL A 246 -11.66 -9.61 9.09
CA VAL A 246 -12.52 -10.76 9.37
C VAL A 246 -11.76 -11.70 10.29
N HIS A 247 -12.34 -11.99 11.45
CA HIS A 247 -11.83 -12.96 12.41
C HIS A 247 -11.92 -14.37 11.81
N GLU A 248 -10.76 -14.99 11.58
CA GLU A 248 -10.67 -16.30 10.90
C GLU A 248 -11.38 -17.41 11.67
N ASP A 249 -11.34 -17.37 13.00
CA ASP A 249 -11.93 -18.41 13.86
C ASP A 249 -13.47 -18.31 13.96
N LEU A 250 -14.05 -17.16 13.59
CA LEU A 250 -15.50 -16.93 13.63
C LEU A 250 -16.16 -17.09 12.26
N CYS A 251 -15.42 -16.84 11.18
CA CYS A 251 -15.92 -16.86 9.81
C CYS A 251 -16.26 -18.29 9.36
N THR A 252 -17.50 -18.51 8.92
CA THR A 252 -17.97 -19.80 8.39
C THR A 252 -17.80 -19.94 6.88
N GLY A 253 -17.50 -18.86 6.17
CA GLY A 253 -17.36 -18.87 4.71
C GLY A 253 -18.69 -18.94 3.94
N CYS A 254 -19.81 -18.49 4.53
CA CYS A 254 -21.17 -18.58 3.95
C CYS A 254 -21.44 -17.64 2.76
N ALA A 255 -20.61 -16.61 2.54
CA ALA A 255 -20.71 -15.63 1.45
C ALA A 255 -21.91 -14.65 1.48
N GLU A 256 -22.75 -14.62 2.52
CA GLU A 256 -23.84 -13.63 2.66
C GLU A 256 -23.35 -12.18 2.66
N CYS A 257 -22.14 -11.95 3.17
CA CYS A 257 -21.51 -10.65 3.17
C CYS A 257 -21.18 -10.11 1.76
N VAL A 258 -21.02 -11.00 0.78
CA VAL A 258 -20.70 -10.65 -0.61
C VAL A 258 -21.93 -10.10 -1.32
N SER A 259 -23.10 -10.72 -1.14
CA SER A 259 -24.33 -10.37 -1.85
C SER A 259 -24.82 -8.95 -1.55
N VAL A 260 -24.50 -8.42 -0.38
CA VAL A 260 -24.86 -7.05 0.04
C VAL A 260 -23.81 -6.00 -0.30
N CYS A 261 -22.59 -6.40 -0.70
CA CYS A 261 -21.48 -5.47 -0.91
C CYS A 261 -21.71 -4.60 -2.16
N PRO A 262 -21.71 -3.26 -2.04
CA PRO A 262 -21.97 -2.36 -3.16
C PRO A 262 -20.74 -2.05 -4.01
N VAL A 263 -19.56 -2.56 -3.65
CA VAL A 263 -18.32 -2.30 -4.39
C VAL A 263 -18.00 -3.53 -5.23
N THR A 264 -17.74 -3.33 -6.52
CA THR A 264 -17.40 -4.39 -7.46
C THR A 264 -16.14 -4.06 -8.26
N LEU A 265 -15.16 -4.94 -8.21
CA LEU A 265 -13.81 -4.80 -8.76
C LEU A 265 -13.53 -5.92 -9.78
N PRO A 266 -12.60 -5.74 -10.73
CA PRO A 266 -12.05 -6.85 -11.50
C PRO A 266 -11.42 -7.90 -10.57
N SER A 267 -11.65 -9.19 -10.85
CA SER A 267 -11.08 -10.30 -10.09
C SER A 267 -9.65 -10.61 -10.55
N GLU A 268 -8.67 -10.48 -9.65
CA GLU A 268 -7.27 -10.81 -9.93
C GLU A 268 -7.04 -12.32 -10.06
N PHE A 269 -7.94 -13.13 -9.48
CA PHE A 269 -7.91 -14.58 -9.66
C PHE A 269 -8.37 -14.98 -11.07
N ASP A 270 -9.32 -14.23 -11.64
CA ASP A 270 -9.88 -14.46 -12.97
C ASP A 270 -9.24 -13.60 -14.07
N GLU A 271 -8.01 -13.12 -13.85
CA GLU A 271 -7.25 -12.29 -14.80
C GLU A 271 -8.02 -11.05 -15.30
N GLY A 272 -8.91 -10.49 -14.46
CA GLY A 272 -9.75 -9.34 -14.81
C GLY A 272 -10.94 -9.64 -15.72
N LEU A 273 -11.15 -10.91 -16.11
CA LEU A 273 -12.34 -11.34 -16.87
C LEU A 273 -13.59 -11.35 -15.99
N GLY A 274 -13.43 -11.82 -14.75
CA GLY A 274 -14.48 -11.86 -13.74
C GLY A 274 -14.55 -10.59 -12.90
N ARG A 275 -15.65 -10.47 -12.14
CA ARG A 275 -15.83 -9.42 -11.14
C ARG A 275 -15.92 -10.04 -9.74
N ARG A 276 -15.39 -9.35 -8.74
CA ARG A 276 -15.52 -9.69 -7.31
C ARG A 276 -15.93 -8.47 -6.50
N ASN A 277 -16.40 -8.68 -5.28
CA ASN A 277 -16.71 -7.59 -4.36
C ASN A 277 -15.49 -7.16 -3.53
N ALA A 278 -15.61 -6.03 -2.81
CA ALA A 278 -14.56 -5.59 -1.89
C ALA A 278 -14.35 -6.55 -0.72
N ILE A 279 -15.44 -7.13 -0.17
CA ILE A 279 -15.36 -8.33 0.67
C ILE A 279 -15.44 -9.56 -0.23
N TYR A 280 -14.44 -10.43 -0.16
CA TYR A 280 -14.30 -11.54 -1.11
C TYR A 280 -13.59 -12.74 -0.50
N ARG A 281 -13.74 -13.88 -1.17
CA ARG A 281 -12.89 -15.06 -1.04
C ARG A 281 -12.26 -15.28 -2.41
N SER A 282 -10.96 -15.61 -2.47
CA SER A 282 -10.20 -15.64 -3.74
C SER A 282 -10.83 -16.54 -4.82
N PHE A 283 -11.33 -17.71 -4.42
CA PHE A 283 -12.06 -18.65 -5.27
C PHE A 283 -12.88 -19.61 -4.39
N ALA A 284 -13.70 -20.47 -4.99
CA ALA A 284 -14.65 -21.32 -4.24
C ALA A 284 -13.95 -22.29 -3.26
N GLN A 285 -12.85 -22.90 -3.68
CA GLN A 285 -12.08 -23.90 -2.91
C GLN A 285 -10.89 -23.28 -2.16
N ALA A 286 -10.91 -21.98 -1.90
CA ALA A 286 -9.83 -21.27 -1.23
C ALA A 286 -9.55 -21.82 0.19
N VAL A 287 -8.27 -21.86 0.56
CA VAL A 287 -7.80 -22.30 1.88
C VAL A 287 -6.84 -21.25 2.47
N PRO A 288 -7.14 -20.69 3.65
CA PRO A 288 -8.31 -20.96 4.49
C PRO A 288 -9.62 -20.49 3.84
N ASN A 289 -10.73 -21.15 4.17
CA ASN A 289 -12.06 -20.77 3.70
C ASN A 289 -12.60 -19.55 4.48
N VAL A 290 -11.93 -18.40 4.33
CA VAL A 290 -12.21 -17.17 5.07
C VAL A 290 -12.27 -15.98 4.12
N PHE A 291 -13.21 -15.07 4.38
CA PHE A 291 -13.38 -13.83 3.63
C PHE A 291 -12.33 -12.77 4.01
N THR A 292 -12.12 -11.81 3.14
CA THR A 292 -11.19 -10.70 3.35
C THR A 292 -11.76 -9.42 2.74
N ILE A 293 -11.56 -8.28 3.39
CA ILE A 293 -11.98 -6.98 2.89
C ILE A 293 -10.78 -6.26 2.27
N SER A 294 -10.84 -5.99 0.96
CA SER A 294 -9.91 -5.09 0.29
C SER A 294 -10.15 -3.65 0.76
N ARG A 295 -9.24 -3.11 1.58
CA ARG A 295 -9.34 -1.75 2.13
C ARG A 295 -7.95 -1.11 2.18
N ARG A 296 -7.83 0.13 1.70
CA ARG A 296 -6.58 0.92 1.75
C ARG A 296 -6.45 1.83 2.96
N GLY A 297 -7.58 2.16 3.62
CA GLY A 297 -7.64 3.10 4.73
C GLY A 297 -8.93 3.92 4.67
N GLN A 298 -8.89 5.15 5.17
CA GLN A 298 -9.97 6.13 4.95
C GLN A 298 -9.75 6.87 3.63
N PRO A 299 -10.80 7.16 2.84
CA PRO A 299 -10.68 7.93 1.61
C PRO A 299 -10.37 9.40 1.88
N PRO A 300 -9.69 10.11 0.96
CA PRO A 300 -9.35 11.53 1.14
C PRO A 300 -10.55 12.41 1.49
N CYS A 301 -11.72 12.15 0.91
CA CYS A 301 -12.94 12.89 1.22
C CYS A 301 -13.45 12.68 2.65
N GLN A 302 -13.22 11.50 3.25
CA GLN A 302 -13.55 11.24 4.65
C GLN A 302 -12.47 11.79 5.57
N ALA A 303 -11.20 11.55 5.25
CA ALA A 303 -10.06 12.01 6.04
C ALA A 303 -9.99 13.54 6.15
N ALA A 304 -10.43 14.27 5.11
CA ALA A 304 -10.52 15.73 5.13
C ALA A 304 -11.78 16.27 5.83
N CYS A 305 -12.78 15.43 6.13
CA CYS A 305 -13.99 15.86 6.80
C CYS A 305 -13.74 15.97 8.30
N SER A 306 -13.96 17.14 8.91
CA SER A 306 -13.68 17.36 10.34
C SER A 306 -14.44 16.40 11.27
N ILE A 307 -15.62 15.93 10.86
CA ILE A 307 -16.41 14.92 11.61
C ILE A 307 -16.19 13.47 11.12
N HIS A 308 -15.29 13.25 10.16
CA HIS A 308 -14.97 11.96 9.53
C HIS A 308 -16.17 11.27 8.87
N GLN A 309 -17.07 12.07 8.29
CA GLN A 309 -18.26 11.53 7.62
C GLN A 309 -17.87 10.67 6.42
N ASN A 310 -18.42 9.45 6.35
CA ASN A 310 -18.10 8.50 5.28
C ASN A 310 -18.73 8.87 3.91
N ALA A 311 -18.10 9.83 3.24
CA ALA A 311 -18.52 10.31 1.92
C ALA A 311 -18.51 9.22 0.84
N GLN A 312 -17.42 8.47 0.72
CA GLN A 312 -17.35 7.38 -0.27
C GLN A 312 -18.49 6.38 -0.07
N GLY A 313 -18.83 6.04 1.17
CA GLY A 313 -19.92 5.11 1.50
C GLY A 313 -21.27 5.48 0.89
N TYR A 314 -21.80 6.66 1.22
CA TYR A 314 -23.11 7.06 0.69
C TYR A 314 -23.06 7.40 -0.79
N VAL A 315 -21.95 7.92 -1.31
CA VAL A 315 -21.79 8.15 -2.76
C VAL A 315 -21.85 6.83 -3.53
N THR A 316 -21.16 5.79 -3.06
CA THR A 316 -21.20 4.45 -3.68
C THR A 316 -22.63 3.89 -3.68
N LEU A 317 -23.35 4.04 -2.57
CA LEU A 317 -24.73 3.56 -2.45
C LEU A 317 -25.71 4.34 -3.34
N ILE A 318 -25.54 5.67 -3.47
CA ILE A 318 -26.31 6.50 -4.41
C ILE A 318 -26.07 6.02 -5.85
N ALA A 319 -24.82 5.75 -6.25
CA ALA A 319 -24.52 5.25 -7.60
C ALA A 319 -25.28 3.94 -7.92
N GLN A 320 -25.52 3.11 -6.91
CA GLN A 320 -26.28 1.86 -7.00
C GLN A 320 -27.80 2.01 -6.86
N GLY A 321 -28.32 3.19 -6.54
CA GLY A 321 -29.76 3.39 -6.26
C GLY A 321 -30.20 2.96 -4.84
N LYS A 322 -29.25 2.67 -3.94
CA LYS A 322 -29.51 2.25 -2.55
C LYS A 322 -29.63 3.47 -1.62
N PHE A 323 -30.64 4.31 -1.86
CA PHE A 323 -30.72 5.62 -1.22
C PHE A 323 -31.01 5.56 0.28
N LYS A 324 -31.77 4.55 0.74
CA LYS A 324 -32.08 4.40 2.16
C LYS A 324 -30.84 4.01 2.96
N GLU A 325 -30.05 3.08 2.46
CA GLU A 325 -28.78 2.70 3.06
C GLU A 325 -27.76 3.84 2.98
N ALA A 326 -27.80 4.64 1.91
CA ALA A 326 -26.98 5.85 1.80
C ALA A 326 -27.31 6.85 2.92
N LEU A 327 -28.60 7.03 3.23
CA LEU A 327 -29.06 7.84 4.35
C LEU A 327 -28.56 7.28 5.68
N ASP A 328 -28.65 5.97 5.91
CA ASP A 328 -28.18 5.35 7.16
C ASP A 328 -26.66 5.57 7.36
N VAL A 329 -25.87 5.49 6.28
CA VAL A 329 -24.43 5.83 6.32
C VAL A 329 -24.20 7.30 6.64
N ILE A 330 -25.03 8.21 6.12
CA ILE A 330 -24.97 9.65 6.42
C ILE A 330 -25.26 9.91 7.91
N LEU A 331 -26.33 9.33 8.44
CA LEU A 331 -26.83 9.55 9.80
C LEU A 331 -25.93 8.96 10.88
N ARG A 332 -25.10 7.96 10.53
CA ARG A 332 -24.10 7.39 11.45
C ARG A 332 -23.13 8.43 11.99
N ASP A 333 -22.68 9.35 11.13
CA ASP A 333 -21.59 10.28 11.45
C ASP A 333 -22.06 11.75 11.54
N ASN A 334 -23.26 12.08 11.03
CA ASN A 334 -23.75 13.45 10.89
C ASN A 334 -25.25 13.56 11.26
N PRO A 335 -25.60 14.24 12.37
CA PRO A 335 -26.98 14.41 12.81
C PRO A 335 -27.69 15.63 12.21
N LEU A 336 -27.02 16.44 11.39
CA LEU A 336 -27.61 17.58 10.67
C LEU A 336 -27.32 17.50 9.16
N PRO A 337 -27.61 16.37 8.50
CA PRO A 337 -27.16 16.17 7.13
C PRO A 337 -27.89 17.04 6.11
N ALA A 338 -29.16 17.41 6.33
CA ALA A 338 -29.91 18.25 5.40
C ALA A 338 -29.40 19.69 5.42
N ILE A 339 -28.98 20.18 6.59
CA ILE A 339 -28.28 21.46 6.76
C ILE A 339 -26.89 21.38 6.12
N CYS A 340 -26.10 20.34 6.44
CA CYS A 340 -24.74 20.19 5.89
C CYS A 340 -24.72 20.03 4.36
N GLY A 341 -25.77 19.47 3.76
CA GLY A 341 -25.91 19.36 2.30
C GLY A 341 -26.12 20.72 1.61
N ARG A 342 -26.53 21.75 2.35
CA ARG A 342 -26.86 23.09 1.82
C ARG A 342 -25.75 24.12 2.07
N ILE A 343 -25.15 24.13 3.27
CA ILE A 343 -24.33 25.28 3.72
C ILE A 343 -22.94 24.93 4.25
N CYS A 344 -22.52 23.66 4.19
CA CYS A 344 -21.16 23.28 4.57
C CYS A 344 -20.13 23.85 3.57
N THR A 345 -18.87 24.00 3.98
CA THR A 345 -17.77 24.42 3.08
C THR A 345 -17.04 23.27 2.41
N HIS A 346 -17.54 22.05 2.63
CA HIS A 346 -17.24 20.86 1.83
C HIS A 346 -15.74 20.54 1.66
N PRO A 347 -14.95 20.44 2.74
CA PRO A 347 -13.54 20.04 2.65
C PRO A 347 -13.37 18.67 1.97
N CYS A 348 -14.38 17.80 2.09
CA CYS A 348 -14.45 16.53 1.37
C CYS A 348 -14.43 16.67 -0.15
N THR A 349 -14.96 17.76 -0.71
CA THR A 349 -14.96 18.08 -2.15
C THR A 349 -13.63 18.68 -2.57
N VAL A 350 -13.09 19.60 -1.76
CA VAL A 350 -11.78 20.23 -2.01
C VAL A 350 -10.65 19.20 -2.09
N HIS A 351 -10.67 18.20 -1.20
CA HIS A 351 -9.66 17.14 -1.14
C HIS A 351 -10.06 15.87 -1.90
N CYS A 352 -11.03 15.93 -2.80
CA CYS A 352 -11.41 14.80 -3.63
C CYS A 352 -10.30 14.54 -4.68
N THR A 353 -9.72 13.34 -4.70
CA THR A 353 -8.69 12.93 -5.68
C THR A 353 -9.14 13.12 -7.13
N ARG A 354 -10.45 13.06 -7.41
CA ARG A 354 -10.99 13.32 -8.75
C ARG A 354 -10.62 14.72 -9.28
N GLY A 355 -10.46 15.70 -8.39
CA GLY A 355 -10.03 17.06 -8.72
C GLY A 355 -8.62 17.16 -9.31
N GLU A 356 -7.81 16.10 -9.22
CA GLU A 356 -6.50 16.02 -9.89
C GLU A 356 -6.62 15.60 -11.37
N LEU A 357 -7.79 15.11 -11.80
CA LEU A 357 -8.08 14.68 -13.17
C LEU A 357 -9.01 15.65 -13.91
N ASP A 358 -10.15 15.96 -13.29
CA ASP A 358 -11.18 16.85 -13.81
C ASP A 358 -11.88 17.58 -12.65
N ASP A 359 -13.21 17.72 -12.67
CA ASP A 359 -13.94 18.37 -11.59
C ASP A 359 -14.08 17.42 -10.37
N PRO A 360 -13.96 17.90 -9.12
CA PRO A 360 -14.24 17.07 -7.96
C PRO A 360 -15.72 16.59 -7.94
N LEU A 361 -16.05 15.62 -7.09
CA LEU A 361 -17.44 15.23 -6.92
C LEU A 361 -18.24 16.29 -6.15
N ASN A 362 -19.48 16.55 -6.54
CA ASN A 362 -20.44 17.35 -5.77
C ASN A 362 -21.04 16.53 -4.62
N ILE A 363 -20.18 16.09 -3.71
CA ILE A 363 -20.51 15.34 -2.49
C ILE A 363 -21.66 15.98 -1.67
N PRO A 364 -21.71 17.30 -1.46
CA PRO A 364 -22.83 17.89 -0.73
C PRO A 364 -24.15 17.88 -1.48
N GLY A 365 -24.12 18.06 -2.80
CA GLY A 365 -25.31 17.89 -3.64
C GLY A 365 -25.88 16.49 -3.55
N LEU A 366 -25.01 15.47 -3.52
CA LEU A 366 -25.39 14.07 -3.33
C LEU A 366 -25.98 13.81 -1.93
N LYS A 367 -25.39 14.39 -0.88
CA LYS A 367 -25.93 14.31 0.48
C LYS A 367 -27.31 14.96 0.57
N ARG A 368 -27.44 16.16 0.00
CA ARG A 368 -28.70 16.91 -0.06
C ARG A 368 -29.77 16.10 -0.78
N PHE A 369 -29.45 15.53 -1.94
CA PHE A 369 -30.38 14.68 -2.70
C PHE A 369 -30.97 13.57 -1.82
N VAL A 370 -30.13 12.85 -1.07
CA VAL A 370 -30.61 11.78 -0.20
C VAL A 370 -31.50 12.32 0.92
N THR A 371 -31.15 13.44 1.55
CA THR A 371 -31.97 14.01 2.63
C THR A 371 -33.29 14.61 2.12
N ASP A 372 -33.29 15.18 0.92
CA ASP A 372 -34.48 15.74 0.29
C ASP A 372 -35.42 14.62 -0.20
N LEU A 373 -34.89 13.44 -0.56
CA LEU A 373 -35.67 12.25 -0.89
C LEU A 373 -36.35 11.61 0.33
N PHE A 374 -35.75 11.76 1.52
CA PHE A 374 -36.28 11.23 2.78
C PHE A 374 -36.52 12.36 3.80
N PRO A 375 -37.41 13.32 3.54
CA PRO A 375 -37.57 14.51 4.39
C PRO A 375 -38.02 14.19 5.82
N ASP A 376 -38.58 13.00 6.07
CA ASP A 376 -39.10 12.57 7.38
C ASP A 376 -38.20 11.52 8.07
N TYR A 377 -36.89 11.50 7.78
CA TYR A 377 -35.98 10.56 8.46
C TYR A 377 -35.92 10.82 9.97
N ALA A 378 -35.67 9.75 10.73
CA ALA A 378 -35.43 9.82 12.17
C ALA A 378 -33.93 9.68 12.47
N LEU A 379 -33.48 10.34 13.54
CA LEU A 379 -32.13 10.11 14.08
C LEU A 379 -32.07 8.74 14.78
N PRO A 380 -30.90 8.07 14.80
CA PRO A 380 -30.75 6.82 15.52
C PRO A 380 -31.08 6.97 17.01
N THR A 381 -31.85 6.03 17.57
CA THR A 381 -32.13 5.97 19.02
C THR A 381 -30.93 5.38 19.75
N PRO A 382 -30.54 5.87 20.94
CA PRO A 382 -29.46 5.28 21.69
C PRO A 382 -29.74 3.86 22.14
N ALA A 383 -28.71 3.01 22.08
CA ALA A 383 -28.78 1.61 22.50
C ALA A 383 -28.70 1.42 24.03
N VAL A 384 -28.28 2.46 24.76
CA VAL A 384 -28.05 2.44 26.21
C VAL A 384 -28.73 3.66 26.84
N GLU A 385 -29.19 3.54 28.08
CA GLU A 385 -29.73 4.65 28.87
C GLU A 385 -28.88 4.89 30.11
N ARG A 386 -28.59 6.16 30.39
CA ARG A 386 -27.80 6.62 31.54
C ARG A 386 -28.57 7.67 32.34
N PRO A 387 -28.48 7.66 33.68
CA PRO A 387 -29.17 8.63 34.52
C PRO A 387 -28.54 10.03 34.48
N GLU A 388 -27.25 10.15 34.17
CA GLU A 388 -26.51 11.41 34.23
C GLU A 388 -27.03 12.42 33.21
N ARG A 389 -27.30 13.65 33.70
CA ARG A 389 -27.70 14.80 32.87
C ARG A 389 -26.48 15.65 32.56
N VAL A 390 -26.40 16.17 31.34
CA VAL A 390 -25.30 17.05 30.90
C VAL A 390 -25.87 18.37 30.38
N ALA A 391 -25.38 19.50 30.89
CA ALA A 391 -25.82 20.81 30.45
C ALA A 391 -25.01 21.27 29.23
N ILE A 392 -25.68 21.81 28.22
CA ILE A 392 -25.08 22.37 27.01
C ILE A 392 -25.58 23.79 26.84
N VAL A 393 -24.67 24.76 26.76
CA VAL A 393 -24.99 26.18 26.63
C VAL A 393 -24.81 26.60 25.17
N GLY A 394 -25.92 26.92 24.51
CA GLY A 394 -25.99 27.26 23.08
C GLY A 394 -26.47 26.10 22.21
N SER A 395 -27.47 26.36 21.38
CA SER A 395 -28.08 25.39 20.45
C SER A 395 -27.55 25.48 19.00
N GLY A 396 -26.36 26.07 18.82
CA GLY A 396 -25.68 26.06 17.53
C GLY A 396 -25.13 24.67 17.15
N PRO A 397 -24.48 24.54 15.97
CA PRO A 397 -23.98 23.25 15.48
C PRO A 397 -23.11 22.49 16.50
N ALA A 398 -22.20 23.19 17.19
CA ALA A 398 -21.34 22.57 18.21
C ALA A 398 -22.16 22.01 19.39
N GLY A 399 -23.13 22.76 19.90
CA GLY A 399 -24.00 22.33 20.99
C GLY A 399 -24.89 21.13 20.58
N LEU A 400 -25.51 21.21 19.40
CA LEU A 400 -26.32 20.13 18.85
C LEU A 400 -25.49 18.84 18.67
N MET A 401 -24.31 18.92 18.05
CA MET A 401 -23.45 17.74 17.86
C MET A 401 -22.98 17.14 19.19
N CYS A 402 -22.62 17.97 20.17
CA CYS A 402 -22.27 17.48 21.51
C CYS A 402 -23.45 16.76 22.17
N ALA A 403 -24.65 17.34 22.07
CA ALA A 403 -25.88 16.74 22.59
C ALA A 403 -26.16 15.38 21.93
N TYR A 404 -26.04 15.30 20.60
CA TYR A 404 -26.22 14.06 19.86
C TYR A 404 -25.21 12.98 20.30
N GLU A 405 -23.92 13.31 20.34
CA GLU A 405 -22.86 12.36 20.72
C GLU A 405 -23.05 11.85 22.15
N LEU A 406 -23.39 12.72 23.09
CA LEU A 406 -23.72 12.30 24.45
C LEU A 406 -24.99 11.45 24.50
N ARG A 407 -26.01 11.83 23.73
CA ARG A 407 -27.25 11.09 23.69
C ARG A 407 -27.05 9.68 23.17
N GLN A 408 -26.26 9.48 22.11
CA GLN A 408 -25.95 8.15 21.58
C GLN A 408 -25.19 7.25 22.56
N ARG A 409 -24.49 7.83 23.55
CA ARG A 409 -23.85 7.11 24.67
C ARG A 409 -24.77 6.92 25.87
N GLY A 410 -26.05 7.30 25.74
CA GLY A 410 -27.11 7.08 26.71
C GLY A 410 -27.35 8.21 27.70
N TYR A 411 -26.52 9.26 27.70
CA TYR A 411 -26.70 10.41 28.60
C TYR A 411 -27.99 11.19 28.31
N LYS A 412 -28.35 12.12 29.20
CA LYS A 412 -29.51 13.01 29.07
C LYS A 412 -29.10 14.47 28.90
N PRO A 413 -28.82 14.93 27.67
CA PRO A 413 -28.38 16.31 27.43
C PRO A 413 -29.55 17.30 27.56
N VAL A 414 -29.26 18.47 28.14
CA VAL A 414 -30.17 19.61 28.23
C VAL A 414 -29.49 20.82 27.62
N ILE A 415 -30.05 21.34 26.53
CA ILE A 415 -29.55 22.52 25.83
C ILE A 415 -30.24 23.77 26.37
N PHE A 416 -29.47 24.76 26.78
CA PHE A 416 -29.90 26.09 27.21
C PHE A 416 -29.57 27.09 26.10
N GLU A 417 -30.61 27.60 25.44
CA GLU A 417 -30.51 28.56 24.34
C GLU A 417 -30.97 29.94 24.79
N ALA A 418 -30.15 30.96 24.53
CA ALA A 418 -30.44 32.33 24.92
C ALA A 418 -31.55 32.97 24.06
N GLN A 419 -31.63 32.60 22.78
CA GLN A 419 -32.62 33.11 21.83
C GLN A 419 -33.99 32.47 22.01
N SER A 420 -35.00 33.07 21.38
CA SER A 420 -36.38 32.54 21.35
C SER A 420 -36.54 31.30 20.46
N VAL A 421 -35.61 31.08 19.54
CA VAL A 421 -35.57 29.92 18.64
C VAL A 421 -34.24 29.17 18.76
N PRO A 422 -34.24 27.83 18.67
CA PRO A 422 -33.02 27.04 18.67
C PRO A 422 -32.31 27.06 17.31
N GLY A 423 -31.06 26.59 17.25
CA GLY A 423 -30.24 26.45 16.04
C GLY A 423 -29.08 27.45 15.94
N GLY A 424 -28.99 28.40 16.88
CA GLY A 424 -27.94 29.43 16.88
C GLY A 424 -27.85 30.17 15.54
N MET A 425 -26.63 30.32 15.02
CA MET A 425 -26.39 30.98 13.72
C MET A 425 -27.05 30.31 12.51
N LEU A 426 -27.43 29.04 12.59
CA LEU A 426 -28.21 28.41 11.51
C LEU A 426 -29.56 29.12 11.34
N SER A 427 -30.23 29.40 12.46
CA SER A 427 -31.56 30.01 12.49
C SER A 427 -31.52 31.52 12.31
N VAL A 428 -30.52 32.19 12.88
CA VAL A 428 -30.48 33.66 12.90
C VAL A 428 -29.50 34.28 11.91
N GLY A 429 -28.44 33.56 11.50
CA GLY A 429 -27.35 34.11 10.70
C GLY A 429 -27.38 33.75 9.22
N ILE A 430 -27.94 32.60 8.83
CA ILE A 430 -27.94 32.13 7.43
C ILE A 430 -29.28 32.46 6.79
N PRO A 431 -29.36 33.09 5.60
CA PRO A 431 -30.63 33.44 4.94
C PRO A 431 -31.50 32.25 4.50
N GLY A 432 -32.81 32.47 4.45
CA GLY A 432 -33.81 31.43 4.12
C GLY A 432 -33.69 30.84 2.71
N PHE A 433 -33.20 31.62 1.75
CA PHE A 433 -33.00 31.17 0.36
C PHE A 433 -31.79 30.23 0.19
N ARG A 434 -30.93 30.10 1.22
CA ARG A 434 -29.85 29.09 1.30
C ARG A 434 -30.18 27.98 2.27
N LEU A 435 -30.78 28.32 3.40
CA LEU A 435 -31.18 27.37 4.44
C LEU A 435 -32.63 27.62 4.88
N PRO A 436 -33.60 26.91 4.31
CA PRO A 436 -35.01 27.11 4.62
C PRO A 436 -35.33 26.86 6.10
N ARG A 437 -36.15 27.72 6.69
CA ARG A 437 -36.56 27.62 8.11
C ARG A 437 -37.25 26.30 8.46
N PRO A 438 -38.13 25.74 7.61
CA PRO A 438 -38.72 24.42 7.86
C PRO A 438 -37.66 23.34 8.08
N ILE A 439 -36.63 23.29 7.23
CA ILE A 439 -35.55 22.30 7.33
C ILE A 439 -34.80 22.41 8.67
N ILE A 440 -34.51 23.63 9.13
CA ILE A 440 -33.82 23.82 10.42
C ILE A 440 -34.72 23.34 11.57
N ARG A 441 -35.99 23.73 11.55
CA ARG A 441 -36.95 23.32 12.58
C ARG A 441 -37.06 21.80 12.62
N ASP A 442 -37.29 21.17 11.48
CA ASP A 442 -37.50 19.73 11.38
C ASP A 442 -36.23 18.96 11.81
N GLU A 443 -35.03 19.43 11.44
CA GLU A 443 -33.76 18.89 11.94
C GLU A 443 -33.63 19.00 13.46
N ILE A 444 -34.04 20.12 14.07
CA ILE A 444 -33.95 20.31 15.53
C ILE A 444 -35.01 19.48 16.27
N GLU A 445 -36.22 19.35 15.73
CA GLU A 445 -37.26 18.52 16.35
C GLU A 445 -36.82 17.06 16.49
N ARG A 446 -36.08 16.51 15.52
CA ARG A 446 -35.51 15.16 15.60
C ARG A 446 -34.59 14.93 16.80
N PHE A 447 -33.91 15.98 17.30
CA PHE A 447 -33.09 15.87 18.51
C PHE A 447 -33.99 15.68 19.74
N LYS A 448 -35.14 16.36 19.78
CA LYS A 448 -36.12 16.19 20.86
C LYS A 448 -36.75 14.79 20.83
N GLU A 449 -37.01 14.25 19.65
CA GLU A 449 -37.57 12.90 19.46
C GLU A 449 -36.66 11.81 20.05
N ILE A 450 -35.33 11.97 19.96
CA ILE A 450 -34.38 11.03 20.58
C ILE A 450 -34.11 11.34 22.07
N GLY A 451 -34.82 12.30 22.68
CA GLY A 451 -34.78 12.59 24.12
C GLY A 451 -33.83 13.72 24.54
N ILE A 452 -33.45 14.62 23.63
CA ILE A 452 -32.65 15.80 23.98
C ILE A 452 -33.59 16.95 24.37
N GLU A 453 -33.40 17.50 25.56
CA GLU A 453 -34.20 18.63 26.04
C GLU A 453 -33.62 19.95 25.55
N ILE A 454 -34.44 20.87 25.03
CA ILE A 454 -34.01 22.19 24.56
C ILE A 454 -34.87 23.26 25.22
N ARG A 455 -34.23 24.17 25.96
CA ARG A 455 -34.84 25.30 26.67
C ARG A 455 -34.40 26.61 26.03
N THR A 456 -35.31 27.26 25.32
CA THR A 456 -35.10 28.59 24.72
C THR A 456 -35.30 29.71 25.76
N ASN A 457 -34.94 30.94 25.41
CA ASN A 457 -35.01 32.12 26.29
C ASN A 457 -34.30 31.95 27.64
N THR A 458 -33.22 31.14 27.67
CA THR A 458 -32.47 30.83 28.89
C THR A 458 -31.00 31.27 28.76
N PRO A 459 -30.70 32.58 28.82
CA PRO A 459 -29.33 33.08 28.76
C PRO A 459 -28.55 32.71 30.03
N VAL A 460 -27.58 31.80 29.90
CA VAL A 460 -26.69 31.39 31.00
C VAL A 460 -25.77 32.56 31.39
N GLY A 461 -25.58 32.75 32.69
CA GLY A 461 -24.92 33.93 33.28
C GLY A 461 -25.88 35.11 33.56
N GLN A 462 -27.17 34.97 33.24
CA GLN A 462 -28.24 35.91 33.59
C GLN A 462 -29.45 35.20 34.19
N ALA A 463 -30.04 34.26 33.45
CA ALA A 463 -31.22 33.49 33.89
C ALA A 463 -30.86 32.27 34.74
N VAL A 464 -29.69 31.66 34.50
CA VAL A 464 -29.16 30.51 35.25
C VAL A 464 -27.64 30.68 35.39
N THR A 465 -27.08 30.44 36.58
CA THR A 465 -25.61 30.57 36.82
C THR A 465 -24.86 29.28 36.47
N LEU A 466 -23.53 29.38 36.27
CA LEU A 466 -22.71 28.19 36.02
C LEU A 466 -22.72 27.25 37.23
N GLU A 467 -22.67 27.76 38.46
CA GLU A 467 -22.73 26.97 39.68
C GLU A 467 -24.02 26.14 39.76
N GLN A 468 -25.16 26.74 39.42
CA GLN A 468 -26.45 26.04 39.37
C GLN A 468 -26.41 24.89 38.35
N LEU A 469 -25.84 25.13 37.16
CA LEU A 469 -25.70 24.09 36.15
C LEU A 469 -24.80 22.95 36.62
N ARG A 470 -23.67 23.26 37.27
CA ARG A 470 -22.72 22.25 37.81
C ARG A 470 -23.29 21.44 38.98
N GLN A 471 -24.21 22.00 39.76
CA GLN A 471 -24.88 21.26 40.84
C GLN A 471 -25.96 20.31 40.30
N GLN A 472 -26.59 20.66 39.18
CA GLN A 472 -27.73 19.91 38.62
C GLN A 472 -27.35 18.92 37.50
N HIS A 473 -26.13 19.05 36.96
CA HIS A 473 -25.65 18.27 35.82
C HIS A 473 -24.24 17.74 36.10
N ALA A 474 -23.94 16.56 35.58
CA ALA A 474 -22.67 15.88 35.81
C ALA A 474 -21.49 16.52 35.05
N ALA A 475 -21.77 17.26 33.97
CA ALA A 475 -20.81 18.04 33.21
C ALA A 475 -21.50 19.22 32.50
N VAL A 476 -20.71 20.21 32.07
CA VAL A 476 -21.19 21.38 31.32
C VAL A 476 -20.35 21.60 30.07
N PHE A 477 -21.01 21.80 28.92
CA PHE A 477 -20.37 22.24 27.67
C PHE A 477 -20.88 23.61 27.25
N ILE A 478 -19.99 24.54 26.90
CA ILE A 478 -20.33 25.91 26.52
C ILE A 478 -19.93 26.16 25.06
N ALA A 479 -20.92 26.43 24.22
CA ALA A 479 -20.80 26.60 22.77
C ALA A 479 -21.70 27.73 22.26
N ILE A 480 -21.47 28.94 22.78
CA ILE A 480 -22.33 30.13 22.56
C ILE A 480 -22.22 30.76 21.17
N GLY A 481 -21.31 30.31 20.31
CA GLY A 481 -21.09 30.89 18.99
C GLY A 481 -20.56 32.34 19.02
N ALA A 482 -20.49 32.98 17.84
CA ALA A 482 -20.04 34.37 17.69
C ALA A 482 -21.16 35.33 17.29
N HIS A 483 -22.06 35.66 18.22
CA HIS A 483 -23.31 36.39 17.93
C HIS A 483 -23.21 37.92 17.81
N GLN A 484 -22.04 38.53 18.05
CA GLN A 484 -21.83 39.98 17.97
C GLN A 484 -21.00 40.35 16.74
N GLU A 485 -21.31 41.48 16.08
CA GLU A 485 -20.46 42.01 15.01
C GLU A 485 -19.35 42.94 15.54
N ARG A 486 -18.24 42.99 14.81
CA ARG A 486 -17.22 44.03 15.01
C ARG A 486 -17.71 45.36 14.46
N LYS A 487 -17.60 46.43 15.26
CA LYS A 487 -17.91 47.82 14.88
C LYS A 487 -16.87 48.40 13.93
N LEU A 488 -17.29 49.25 13.00
CA LEU A 488 -16.42 49.91 12.01
C LEU A 488 -15.48 50.92 12.67
N ARG A 489 -15.93 51.55 13.75
CA ARG A 489 -15.28 52.64 14.49
C ARG A 489 -14.97 53.85 13.59
N ILE A 490 -15.95 54.22 12.77
CA ILE A 490 -15.88 55.40 11.90
C ILE A 490 -16.99 56.39 12.26
N PRO A 491 -16.80 57.70 11.97
CA PRO A 491 -17.85 58.70 12.18
C PRO A 491 -19.14 58.33 11.45
N GLY A 492 -20.28 58.48 12.14
CA GLY A 492 -21.61 58.24 11.58
C GLY A 492 -22.08 56.77 11.61
N GLU A 493 -21.35 55.85 12.25
CA GLU A 493 -21.75 54.43 12.33
C GLU A 493 -23.05 54.16 13.10
N ASP A 494 -23.50 55.11 13.92
CA ASP A 494 -24.75 55.04 14.71
C ASP A 494 -25.94 55.76 14.03
N LEU A 495 -25.79 56.18 12.76
CA LEU A 495 -26.89 56.82 12.03
C LEU A 495 -28.03 55.83 11.73
N PRO A 496 -29.28 56.30 11.65
CA PRO A 496 -30.40 55.47 11.21
C PRO A 496 -30.12 54.79 9.85
N ASN A 497 -30.52 53.52 9.73
CA ASN A 497 -30.32 52.66 8.56
C ASN A 497 -28.85 52.24 8.28
N VAL A 498 -27.99 52.35 9.29
CA VAL A 498 -26.68 51.67 9.35
C VAL A 498 -26.83 50.40 10.20
N TRP A 499 -26.57 49.25 9.61
CA TRP A 499 -26.83 47.94 10.23
C TRP A 499 -25.56 47.12 10.41
N GLY A 500 -25.45 46.47 11.56
CA GLY A 500 -24.57 45.31 11.68
C GLY A 500 -25.09 44.15 10.83
N GLY A 501 -24.22 43.44 10.14
CA GLY A 501 -24.64 42.36 9.24
C GLY A 501 -25.35 41.21 9.94
N ILE A 502 -24.96 40.88 11.18
CA ILE A 502 -25.61 39.82 11.96
C ILE A 502 -26.93 40.32 12.53
N GLU A 503 -26.97 41.55 13.02
CA GLU A 503 -28.19 42.22 13.42
C GLU A 503 -29.24 42.22 12.29
N PHE A 504 -28.84 42.66 11.09
CA PHE A 504 -29.71 42.70 9.91
C PHE A 504 -30.22 41.31 9.53
N LEU A 505 -29.33 40.33 9.37
CA LEU A 505 -29.72 38.96 9.01
C LEU A 505 -30.62 38.33 10.07
N ARG A 506 -30.31 38.52 11.36
CA ARG A 506 -31.15 38.05 12.47
C ARG A 506 -32.54 38.65 12.41
N LYS A 507 -32.63 39.96 12.21
CA LYS A 507 -33.92 40.65 12.11
C LYS A 507 -34.74 40.13 10.94
N VAL A 508 -34.13 40.00 9.76
CA VAL A 508 -34.82 39.46 8.58
C VAL A 508 -35.29 38.02 8.81
N ASN A 509 -34.47 37.20 9.47
CA ASN A 509 -34.78 35.79 9.69
C ASN A 509 -35.86 35.56 10.75
N LEU A 510 -36.00 36.46 11.74
CA LEU A 510 -36.98 36.34 12.82
C LEU A 510 -38.26 37.15 12.57
N GLU A 511 -38.14 38.32 11.96
CA GLU A 511 -39.23 39.31 11.83
C GLU A 511 -39.69 39.53 10.38
N GLY A 512 -38.90 39.08 9.39
CA GLY A 512 -39.21 39.24 7.95
C GLY A 512 -38.49 40.42 7.28
N PRO A 513 -38.79 40.70 5.99
CA PRO A 513 -38.05 41.68 5.20
C PRO A 513 -38.03 43.09 5.81
N VAL A 514 -36.85 43.72 5.84
CA VAL A 514 -36.64 45.07 6.41
C VAL A 514 -36.49 46.08 5.27
N PRO A 515 -37.21 47.22 5.27
CA PRO A 515 -37.07 48.24 4.24
C PRO A 515 -35.71 48.95 4.37
N LEU A 516 -34.88 48.87 3.31
CA LEU A 516 -33.54 49.48 3.27
C LEU A 516 -33.42 50.69 2.32
N GLY A 517 -34.42 50.93 1.46
CA GLY A 517 -34.33 51.91 0.37
C GLY A 517 -33.92 51.27 -0.96
N LYS A 518 -33.57 52.10 -1.96
CA LYS A 518 -33.27 51.63 -3.33
C LYS A 518 -31.81 51.22 -3.49
N ARG A 519 -30.88 51.96 -2.89
CA ARG A 519 -29.42 51.77 -3.01
C ARG A 519 -28.81 51.35 -1.68
N VAL A 520 -28.25 50.15 -1.62
CA VAL A 520 -27.64 49.59 -0.40
C VAL A 520 -26.17 49.30 -0.62
N LEU A 521 -25.33 49.69 0.34
CA LEU A 521 -23.92 49.31 0.37
C LEU A 521 -23.67 48.25 1.44
N VAL A 522 -22.85 47.25 1.10
CA VAL A 522 -22.42 46.20 2.03
C VAL A 522 -20.90 46.22 2.18
N ILE A 523 -20.38 46.48 3.37
CA ILE A 523 -18.93 46.47 3.63
C ILE A 523 -18.51 45.06 4.05
N GLY A 524 -17.61 44.43 3.30
CA GLY A 524 -17.06 43.12 3.64
C GLY A 524 -16.72 42.27 2.42
N GLY A 525 -16.09 41.11 2.63
CA GLY A 525 -15.77 40.18 1.55
C GLY A 525 -15.89 38.70 1.92
N GLY A 526 -16.46 38.40 3.10
CA GLY A 526 -16.72 37.03 3.56
C GLY A 526 -18.17 36.62 3.33
N ASN A 527 -18.51 35.37 3.68
CA ASN A 527 -19.81 34.77 3.35
C ASN A 527 -20.99 35.57 3.92
N SER A 528 -20.87 36.13 5.12
CA SER A 528 -21.90 37.01 5.69
C SER A 528 -22.15 38.28 4.87
N ALA A 529 -21.14 38.80 4.15
CA ALA A 529 -21.28 39.95 3.25
C ALA A 529 -22.13 39.57 2.03
N LEU A 530 -21.86 38.40 1.44
CA LEU A 530 -22.62 37.87 0.32
C LEU A 530 -24.07 37.59 0.72
N ASP A 531 -24.27 36.93 1.86
CA ASP A 531 -25.58 36.64 2.43
C ASP A 531 -26.38 37.92 2.71
N ALA A 532 -25.75 38.94 3.31
CA ALA A 532 -26.38 40.24 3.57
C ALA A 532 -26.74 40.99 2.29
N ALA A 533 -25.85 41.01 1.29
CA ALA A 533 -26.10 41.67 0.01
C ALA A 533 -27.25 41.02 -0.77
N ARG A 534 -27.23 39.69 -0.87
CA ARG A 534 -28.32 38.95 -1.53
C ARG A 534 -29.63 39.11 -0.78
N THR A 535 -29.61 39.11 0.56
CA THR A 535 -30.80 39.37 1.39
C THR A 535 -31.35 40.78 1.16
N ALA A 536 -30.49 41.80 1.06
CA ALA A 536 -30.91 43.17 0.78
C ALA A 536 -31.67 43.30 -0.56
N LEU A 537 -31.29 42.53 -1.59
CA LEU A 537 -32.04 42.45 -2.86
C LEU A 537 -33.46 41.88 -2.66
N ARG A 538 -33.63 40.90 -1.76
CA ARG A 538 -34.95 40.31 -1.44
C ARG A 538 -35.78 41.21 -0.54
N CYS A 539 -35.14 42.10 0.21
CA CYS A 539 -35.81 43.14 0.98
C CYS A 539 -36.35 44.31 0.13
N GLY A 540 -36.20 44.25 -1.21
CA GLY A 540 -36.76 45.23 -2.14
C GLY A 540 -35.77 46.25 -2.69
N SER A 541 -34.46 46.11 -2.41
CA SER A 541 -33.44 47.02 -2.92
C SER A 541 -33.24 46.84 -4.43
N GLU A 542 -33.17 47.95 -5.17
CA GLU A 542 -32.97 47.96 -6.63
C GLU A 542 -31.48 47.73 -6.97
N GLU A 543 -30.58 48.36 -6.22
CA GLU A 543 -29.13 48.31 -6.42
C GLU A 543 -28.40 47.99 -5.12
N VAL A 544 -27.59 46.92 -5.13
CA VAL A 544 -26.76 46.52 -3.99
C VAL A 544 -25.31 46.43 -4.44
N THR A 545 -24.40 47.09 -3.72
CA THR A 545 -22.96 47.06 -4.01
C THR A 545 -22.17 46.60 -2.78
N ILE A 546 -21.34 45.57 -2.94
CA ILE A 546 -20.37 45.16 -1.93
C ILE A 546 -19.10 45.99 -2.09
N VAL A 547 -18.67 46.63 -1.01
CA VAL A 547 -17.44 47.42 -0.92
C VAL A 547 -16.38 46.58 -0.20
N TYR A 548 -15.32 46.21 -0.93
CA TYR A 548 -14.25 45.37 -0.41
C TYR A 548 -12.88 46.04 -0.58
N ARG A 549 -12.09 46.05 0.51
CA ARG A 549 -10.80 46.75 0.57
C ARG A 549 -9.65 46.08 -0.21
N ARG A 550 -9.85 44.85 -0.72
CA ARG A 550 -8.87 44.11 -1.55
C ARG A 550 -9.49 43.72 -2.89
N THR A 551 -8.82 42.87 -3.67
CA THR A 551 -9.32 42.37 -4.95
C THR A 551 -10.13 41.09 -4.77
N ARG A 552 -10.72 40.58 -5.86
CA ARG A 552 -11.46 39.32 -5.90
C ARG A 552 -10.65 38.15 -5.35
N ALA A 553 -9.36 38.06 -5.71
CA ALA A 553 -8.51 36.93 -5.35
C ALA A 553 -8.28 36.80 -3.83
N GLU A 554 -8.40 37.90 -3.08
CA GLU A 554 -8.27 37.89 -1.62
C GLU A 554 -9.61 37.84 -0.88
N MET A 555 -10.74 37.69 -1.57
CA MET A 555 -12.04 37.50 -0.89
C MET A 555 -12.03 36.16 -0.14
N PRO A 556 -12.32 36.13 1.17
CA PRO A 556 -12.39 34.88 1.95
C PRO A 556 -13.62 34.00 1.67
N SER A 557 -14.53 34.44 0.79
CA SER A 557 -15.73 33.69 0.42
C SER A 557 -15.48 32.56 -0.57
N ASP A 558 -16.39 31.59 -0.59
CA ASP A 558 -16.41 30.55 -1.62
C ASP A 558 -16.59 31.18 -3.02
N PRO A 559 -15.70 30.90 -3.99
CA PRO A 559 -15.80 31.45 -5.35
C PRO A 559 -17.17 31.23 -6.01
N LYS A 560 -17.82 30.07 -5.80
CA LYS A 560 -19.13 29.79 -6.36
C LYS A 560 -20.21 30.70 -5.77
N GLU A 561 -20.12 31.02 -4.47
CA GLU A 561 -21.06 31.96 -3.83
C GLU A 561 -20.83 33.40 -4.31
N VAL A 562 -19.59 33.79 -4.62
CA VAL A 562 -19.30 35.09 -5.25
C VAL A 562 -19.94 35.16 -6.64
N GLU A 563 -19.77 34.12 -7.46
CA GLU A 563 -20.40 34.03 -8.79
C GLU A 563 -21.93 34.08 -8.71
N GLU A 564 -22.56 33.32 -7.80
CA GLU A 564 -24.01 33.36 -7.62
C GLU A 564 -24.51 34.72 -7.12
N THR A 565 -23.71 35.45 -6.35
CA THR A 565 -24.02 36.81 -5.89
C THR A 565 -24.02 37.80 -7.06
N GLU A 566 -23.03 37.72 -7.95
CA GLU A 566 -22.95 38.55 -9.16
C GLU A 566 -24.05 38.20 -10.17
N HIS A 567 -24.37 36.91 -10.33
CA HIS A 567 -25.47 36.45 -11.18
C HIS A 567 -26.84 37.02 -10.77
N GLU A 568 -27.01 37.36 -9.49
CA GLU A 568 -28.21 38.02 -8.96
C GLU A 568 -28.22 39.54 -9.13
N GLY A 569 -27.14 40.11 -9.68
CA GLY A 569 -27.01 41.53 -9.99
C GLY A 569 -26.36 42.38 -8.89
N VAL A 570 -25.76 41.76 -7.88
CA VAL A 570 -24.96 42.49 -6.87
C VAL A 570 -23.65 42.97 -7.50
N LYS A 571 -23.33 44.25 -7.33
CA LYS A 571 -22.08 44.83 -7.83
C LYS A 571 -20.95 44.64 -6.82
N LEU A 572 -19.73 44.38 -7.30
CA LEU A 572 -18.53 44.30 -6.45
C LEU A 572 -17.61 45.50 -6.72
N LEU A 573 -17.41 46.33 -5.70
CA LEU A 573 -16.44 47.43 -5.71
C LEU A 573 -15.20 47.03 -4.92
N PHE A 574 -14.15 46.66 -5.65
CA PHE A 574 -12.86 46.32 -5.08
C PHE A 574 -12.01 47.56 -4.79
N LEU A 575 -10.98 47.35 -3.95
CA LEU A 575 -9.97 48.35 -3.62
C LEU A 575 -10.57 49.65 -3.08
N ALA A 576 -11.57 49.52 -2.21
CA ALA A 576 -12.20 50.64 -1.50
C ALA A 576 -12.40 50.29 -0.02
N ALA A 577 -12.02 51.21 0.88
CA ALA A 577 -12.30 51.06 2.31
C ALA A 577 -13.11 52.25 2.84
N PRO A 578 -14.03 52.04 3.79
CA PRO A 578 -14.86 53.10 4.37
C PRO A 578 -14.04 54.01 5.30
N GLU A 579 -14.31 55.32 5.26
CA GLU A 579 -13.71 56.32 6.16
C GLU A 579 -14.75 56.97 7.09
N ALA A 580 -15.93 57.31 6.56
CA ALA A 580 -17.00 57.94 7.32
C ALA A 580 -18.36 57.66 6.66
N VAL A 581 -19.41 57.57 7.48
CA VAL A 581 -20.80 57.51 7.01
C VAL A 581 -21.34 58.95 6.90
N VAL A 582 -21.87 59.30 5.74
CA VAL A 582 -22.39 60.64 5.43
C VAL A 582 -23.89 60.67 5.68
N GLY A 583 -24.34 61.57 6.54
CA GLY A 583 -25.75 61.76 6.87
C GLY A 583 -25.96 62.50 8.19
N ASP A 584 -27.21 62.57 8.64
CA ASP A 584 -27.59 63.19 9.91
C ASP A 584 -28.72 62.41 10.60
N ARG A 585 -29.01 62.73 11.86
CA ARG A 585 -30.03 62.00 12.63
C ARG A 585 -31.47 62.22 12.14
N ALA A 586 -31.75 63.30 11.43
CA ALA A 586 -33.09 63.62 10.92
C ALA A 586 -33.38 62.91 9.60
N ASN A 587 -32.38 62.78 8.72
CA ASN A 587 -32.49 62.23 7.37
C ASN A 587 -31.91 60.81 7.23
N GLY A 588 -31.19 60.31 8.24
CA GLY A 588 -30.49 59.04 8.18
C GLY A 588 -29.22 59.11 7.32
N ILE A 589 -28.70 57.94 6.92
CA ILE A 589 -27.59 57.83 5.98
C ILE A 589 -28.00 58.31 4.58
N THR A 590 -27.09 59.02 3.90
CA THR A 590 -27.22 59.47 2.50
C THR A 590 -26.05 59.02 1.62
N GLY A 591 -24.95 58.56 2.22
CA GLY A 591 -23.81 57.98 1.50
C GLY A 591 -22.72 57.44 2.40
N LEU A 592 -21.73 56.79 1.79
CA LEU A 592 -20.52 56.27 2.42
C LEU A 592 -19.30 56.92 1.78
N GLN A 593 -18.52 57.66 2.57
CA GLN A 593 -17.20 58.13 2.15
C GLN A 593 -16.22 56.96 2.20
N CYS A 594 -15.57 56.70 1.07
CA CYS A 594 -14.57 55.66 0.89
C CYS A 594 -13.26 56.26 0.41
N GLN A 595 -12.17 55.56 0.65
CA GLN A 595 -10.85 55.87 0.10
C GLN A 595 -10.38 54.72 -0.79
N ARG A 596 -9.67 55.05 -1.89
CA ARG A 596 -9.10 54.02 -2.77
C ARG A 596 -7.95 53.31 -2.07
N MET A 597 -7.85 52.01 -2.34
CA MET A 597 -6.81 51.14 -1.79
C MET A 597 -5.90 50.64 -2.91
N ARG A 598 -4.66 50.30 -2.56
CA ARG A 598 -3.77 49.46 -3.36
C ARG A 598 -3.26 48.30 -2.52
N LEU A 599 -2.88 47.20 -3.16
CA LEU A 599 -2.27 46.08 -2.44
C LEU A 599 -0.80 46.36 -2.11
N GLY A 600 -0.44 46.10 -0.85
CA GLY A 600 0.92 46.16 -0.33
C GLY A 600 1.43 44.78 0.09
N PRO A 601 2.57 44.75 0.83
CA PRO A 601 3.10 43.52 1.40
C PRO A 601 2.05 42.77 2.26
N PRO A 602 2.16 41.44 2.41
CA PRO A 602 1.25 40.67 3.25
C PRO A 602 1.09 41.23 4.68
N ASP A 603 -0.14 41.26 5.17
CA ASP A 603 -0.46 41.58 6.56
C ASP A 603 -0.28 40.36 7.50
N ALA A 604 -0.64 40.52 8.77
CA ALA A 604 -0.55 39.45 9.78
C ALA A 604 -1.39 38.18 9.45
N SER A 605 -2.32 38.26 8.49
CA SER A 605 -3.08 37.10 7.98
C SER A 605 -2.42 36.43 6.77
N GLY A 606 -1.24 36.91 6.34
CA GLY A 606 -0.53 36.40 5.16
C GLY A 606 -1.11 36.88 3.82
N ARG A 607 -2.18 37.69 3.84
CA ARG A 607 -2.81 38.26 2.63
C ARG A 607 -2.25 39.65 2.34
N PRO A 608 -2.13 40.08 1.07
CA PRO A 608 -1.71 41.44 0.72
C PRO A 608 -2.45 42.51 1.54
N ALA A 609 -1.70 43.40 2.20
CA ALA A 609 -2.27 44.46 3.01
C ALA A 609 -2.96 45.51 2.12
N PRO A 610 -4.19 45.95 2.44
CA PRO A 610 -4.80 47.08 1.75
C PRO A 610 -4.17 48.38 2.28
N ILE A 611 -3.48 49.11 1.40
CA ILE A 611 -2.85 50.39 1.72
C ILE A 611 -3.68 51.53 1.13
N PRO A 612 -4.07 52.52 1.94
CA PRO A 612 -4.81 53.68 1.45
C PRO A 612 -3.97 54.50 0.45
N ILE A 613 -4.62 54.97 -0.62
CA ILE A 613 -4.03 55.92 -1.56
C ILE A 613 -4.37 57.33 -1.05
N PRO A 614 -3.37 58.17 -0.69
CA PRO A 614 -3.64 59.52 -0.21
C PRO A 614 -4.42 60.37 -1.24
N ASN A 615 -5.33 61.22 -0.75
CA ASN A 615 -6.14 62.15 -1.57
C ASN A 615 -7.01 61.45 -2.63
N SER A 616 -7.57 60.28 -2.29
CA SER A 616 -8.38 59.46 -3.21
C SER A 616 -9.79 59.21 -2.70
N GLU A 617 -10.27 60.07 -1.81
CA GLU A 617 -11.55 59.97 -1.15
C GLU A 617 -12.71 60.23 -2.14
N PHE A 618 -13.77 59.43 -2.04
CA PHE A 618 -14.98 59.57 -2.87
C PHE A 618 -16.21 59.12 -2.08
N VAL A 619 -17.38 59.66 -2.43
CA VAL A 619 -18.64 59.33 -1.75
C VAL A 619 -19.50 58.45 -2.65
N LEU A 620 -19.95 57.33 -2.09
CA LEU A 620 -20.94 56.46 -2.71
C LEU A 620 -22.32 56.77 -2.12
N PRO A 621 -23.30 57.25 -2.91
CA PRO A 621 -24.63 57.54 -2.38
C PRO A 621 -25.37 56.25 -2.04
N CYS A 622 -26.02 56.20 -0.88
CA CYS A 622 -26.82 55.06 -0.46
C CYS A 622 -27.91 55.45 0.53
N ASP A 623 -28.93 54.60 0.59
CA ASP A 623 -30.08 54.77 1.47
C ASP A 623 -29.93 53.89 2.73
N ALA A 624 -29.10 52.83 2.66
CA ALA A 624 -28.68 52.00 3.79
C ALA A 624 -27.22 51.53 3.66
N LEU A 625 -26.64 51.18 4.82
CA LEU A 625 -25.32 50.56 4.91
C LEU A 625 -25.39 49.31 5.79
N ILE A 626 -24.80 48.20 5.34
CA ILE A 626 -24.65 46.98 6.13
C ILE A 626 -23.16 46.65 6.25
N TYR A 627 -22.63 46.43 7.45
CA TYR A 627 -21.22 46.07 7.63
C TYR A 627 -21.01 44.66 8.18
N THR A 628 -20.06 43.94 7.58
CA THR A 628 -19.74 42.53 7.86
C THR A 628 -18.22 42.32 7.96
N ILE A 629 -17.59 43.07 8.87
CA ILE A 629 -16.12 43.09 9.03
C ILE A 629 -15.59 42.08 10.07
N GLY A 630 -16.40 41.07 10.40
CA GLY A 630 -16.08 39.99 11.32
C GLY A 630 -17.04 39.90 12.50
N GLN A 631 -17.09 38.73 13.12
CA GLN A 631 -17.92 38.43 14.28
C GLN A 631 -17.02 38.17 15.49
N VAL A 632 -17.57 38.37 16.68
CA VAL A 632 -16.92 38.05 17.95
C VAL A 632 -17.92 37.37 18.89
N PRO A 633 -17.47 36.41 19.71
CA PRO A 633 -18.31 35.82 20.75
C PRO A 633 -18.39 36.77 21.96
N ASP A 634 -19.50 36.71 22.69
CA ASP A 634 -19.71 37.50 23.92
C ASP A 634 -18.94 36.90 25.10
N VAL A 635 -17.63 36.79 24.99
CA VAL A 635 -16.79 36.08 25.97
C VAL A 635 -16.30 37.01 27.07
N ALA A 636 -15.98 38.28 26.77
CA ALA A 636 -15.37 39.16 27.76
C ALA A 636 -16.31 39.40 28.96
N ALA A 637 -17.58 39.70 28.70
CA ALA A 637 -18.55 39.92 29.75
C ALA A 637 -19.05 38.61 30.38
N LEU A 638 -19.06 37.50 29.64
CA LEU A 638 -19.55 36.21 30.14
C LEU A 638 -18.48 35.42 30.90
N GLY A 639 -17.21 35.47 30.49
CA GLY A 639 -16.12 34.75 31.15
C GLY A 639 -15.86 35.20 32.57
N GLU A 640 -15.93 36.50 32.84
CA GLU A 640 -15.89 37.04 34.20
C GLU A 640 -17.09 36.56 35.04
N ARG A 641 -18.30 36.59 34.46
CA ARG A 641 -19.53 36.11 35.11
C ARG A 641 -19.55 34.60 35.38
N LEU A 642 -18.84 33.81 34.59
CA LEU A 642 -18.79 32.35 34.70
C LEU A 642 -17.50 31.81 35.35
N GLY A 643 -16.54 32.68 35.72
CA GLY A 643 -15.26 32.27 36.32
C GLY A 643 -14.34 31.47 35.37
N LEU A 644 -14.42 31.73 34.06
CA LEU A 644 -13.66 31.02 33.03
C LEU A 644 -12.52 31.88 32.48
N ASP A 645 -11.35 31.27 32.29
CA ASP A 645 -10.19 31.93 31.69
C ASP A 645 -10.49 32.38 30.25
N THR A 646 -10.03 33.57 29.89
CA THR A 646 -10.15 34.13 28.54
C THR A 646 -8.78 34.44 27.94
N THR A 647 -8.70 34.43 26.61
CA THR A 647 -7.51 34.84 25.86
C THR A 647 -7.54 36.36 25.64
N ARG A 648 -6.38 36.96 25.34
CA ARG A 648 -6.27 38.39 24.97
C ARG A 648 -7.12 38.77 23.75
N GLY A 649 -7.50 37.79 22.92
CA GLY A 649 -8.32 37.98 21.72
C GLY A 649 -9.83 37.97 21.98
N GLY A 650 -10.28 37.84 23.24
CA GLY A 650 -11.70 37.77 23.57
C GLY A 650 -12.34 36.42 23.24
N LEU A 651 -11.60 35.32 23.44
CA LEU A 651 -12.08 33.93 23.27
C LEU A 651 -11.89 33.16 24.58
N PHE A 652 -12.67 32.11 24.83
CA PHE A 652 -12.45 31.24 26.00
C PHE A 652 -11.16 30.45 25.85
N LYS A 653 -10.44 30.28 26.95
CA LYS A 653 -9.23 29.46 27.00
C LYS A 653 -9.61 28.03 27.38
N ALA A 654 -9.14 27.06 26.60
CA ALA A 654 -9.28 25.64 26.88
C ALA A 654 -8.10 24.85 26.34
N ASP A 655 -7.97 23.61 26.81
CA ASP A 655 -7.05 22.66 26.22
C ASP A 655 -7.46 22.34 24.76
N ALA A 656 -6.51 22.44 23.85
CA ALA A 656 -6.77 22.27 22.42
C ALA A 656 -7.23 20.86 22.03
N LEU A 657 -6.94 19.84 22.85
CA LEU A 657 -7.33 18.44 22.62
C LEU A 657 -8.56 18.04 23.43
N THR A 658 -8.63 18.37 24.72
CA THR A 658 -9.72 17.91 25.59
C THR A 658 -10.88 18.90 25.62
N LEU A 659 -10.67 20.15 25.23
CA LEU A 659 -11.62 21.26 25.37
C LEU A 659 -11.98 21.62 26.83
N GLU A 660 -11.25 21.05 27.80
CA GLU A 660 -11.46 21.33 29.22
C GLU A 660 -10.94 22.73 29.57
N THR A 661 -11.69 23.41 30.45
CA THR A 661 -11.37 24.75 30.95
C THR A 661 -10.49 24.70 32.20
N ASN A 662 -10.30 25.85 32.86
CA ASN A 662 -9.73 25.91 34.21
C ASN A 662 -10.61 25.26 35.29
N LEU A 663 -11.86 24.90 34.99
CA LEU A 663 -12.78 24.24 35.90
C LEU A 663 -13.01 22.77 35.46
N PRO A 664 -12.66 21.78 36.30
CA PRO A 664 -12.90 20.36 36.00
C PRO A 664 -14.38 20.08 35.74
N GLY A 665 -14.65 19.30 34.69
CA GLY A 665 -16.01 18.96 34.25
C GLY A 665 -16.74 20.06 33.46
N VAL A 666 -16.05 21.18 33.16
CA VAL A 666 -16.55 22.26 32.30
C VAL A 666 -15.70 22.36 31.04
N PHE A 667 -16.36 22.25 29.89
CA PHE A 667 -15.76 22.23 28.57
C PHE A 667 -16.28 23.40 27.72
N VAL A 668 -15.46 23.93 26.81
CA VAL A 668 -15.85 25.03 25.89
C VAL A 668 -15.44 24.67 24.46
N GLY A 669 -16.25 25.03 23.46
CA GLY A 669 -15.94 24.68 22.07
C GLY A 669 -16.76 25.42 21.02
N GLY A 670 -16.31 25.35 19.77
CA GLY A 670 -16.87 26.11 18.65
C GLY A 670 -16.31 27.53 18.54
N ASP A 671 -17.09 28.45 18.00
CA ASP A 671 -16.60 29.80 17.66
C ASP A 671 -16.16 30.62 18.88
N CYS A 672 -16.65 30.28 20.07
CA CYS A 672 -16.24 30.96 21.30
C CYS A 672 -14.81 30.61 21.76
N VAL A 673 -14.18 29.60 21.15
CA VAL A 673 -12.79 29.18 21.40
C VAL A 673 -11.90 29.44 20.19
N THR A 674 -12.41 29.20 18.99
CA THR A 674 -11.65 29.26 17.73
C THR A 674 -11.83 30.57 16.95
N GLY A 675 -12.85 31.35 17.30
CA GLY A 675 -13.36 32.44 16.45
C GLY A 675 -14.37 31.91 15.43
N PRO A 676 -15.05 32.80 14.69
CA PRO A 676 -16.07 32.42 13.72
C PRO A 676 -15.51 31.48 12.65
N ASP A 677 -16.13 30.32 12.47
CA ASP A 677 -15.70 29.29 11.54
C ASP A 677 -16.90 28.65 10.81
N VAL A 678 -16.63 27.66 9.98
CA VAL A 678 -17.61 26.94 9.16
C VAL A 678 -18.36 25.88 9.97
N VAL A 679 -19.59 25.56 9.56
CA VAL A 679 -20.50 24.65 10.28
C VAL A 679 -19.85 23.32 10.67
N VAL A 680 -19.02 22.73 9.80
CA VAL A 680 -18.44 21.39 10.01
C VAL A 680 -17.36 21.40 11.09
N ASN A 681 -16.66 22.51 11.28
CA ASN A 681 -15.67 22.67 12.34
C ASN A 681 -16.35 22.90 13.69
N ALA A 682 -17.48 23.60 13.71
CA ALA A 682 -18.33 23.70 14.90
C ALA A 682 -18.86 22.31 15.30
N LEU A 683 -19.37 21.50 14.35
CA LEU A 683 -19.77 20.12 14.63
C LEU A 683 -18.59 19.31 15.19
N TYR A 684 -17.39 19.45 14.62
CA TYR A 684 -16.20 18.77 15.11
C TYR A 684 -15.88 19.13 16.57
N ALA A 685 -15.97 20.41 16.96
CA ALA A 685 -15.81 20.81 18.35
C ALA A 685 -16.85 20.15 19.27
N GLY A 686 -18.11 20.05 18.84
CA GLY A 686 -19.16 19.34 19.58
C GLY A 686 -18.88 17.85 19.73
N LYS A 687 -18.44 17.18 18.66
CA LYS A 687 -18.03 15.76 18.68
C LYS A 687 -16.90 15.50 19.67
N LYS A 688 -15.89 16.36 19.61
CA LYS A 688 -14.73 16.35 20.49
C LYS A 688 -15.10 16.54 21.95
N ALA A 689 -16.02 17.47 22.24
CA ALA A 689 -16.55 17.70 23.58
C ALA A 689 -17.33 16.50 24.11
N GLY A 690 -18.20 15.88 23.30
CA GLY A 690 -18.94 14.68 23.69
C GLY A 690 -18.02 13.53 24.11
N ILE A 691 -16.92 13.32 23.36
CA ILE A 691 -15.87 12.35 23.70
C ILE A 691 -15.18 12.69 25.03
N SER A 692 -14.79 13.95 25.24
CA SER A 692 -14.12 14.37 26.47
C SER A 692 -15.03 14.26 27.69
N ILE A 693 -16.30 14.62 27.57
CA ILE A 693 -17.29 14.52 28.65
C ILE A 693 -17.55 13.06 29.01
N ASP A 694 -17.75 12.19 28.04
CA ASP A 694 -17.90 10.74 28.30
C ASP A 694 -16.68 10.19 29.05
N ARG A 695 -15.46 10.50 28.60
CA ARG A 695 -14.24 10.07 29.30
C ARG A 695 -14.15 10.63 30.71
N HIS A 696 -14.47 11.90 30.91
CA HIS A 696 -14.49 12.54 32.23
C HIS A 696 -15.45 11.82 33.19
N LEU A 697 -16.69 11.56 32.74
CA LEU A 697 -17.72 10.89 33.53
C LEU A 697 -17.41 9.42 33.82
N ASN A 698 -16.64 8.76 32.94
CA ASN A 698 -16.16 7.39 33.17
C ASN A 698 -14.77 7.34 33.84
N GLN A 699 -14.23 8.47 34.33
CA GLN A 699 -12.92 8.58 35.00
C GLN A 699 -11.75 8.05 34.15
N GLN A 700 -11.80 8.28 32.85
CA GLN A 700 -10.78 7.90 31.88
C GLN A 700 -9.86 9.09 31.53
N ASP A 701 -8.63 8.80 31.11
CA ASP A 701 -7.73 9.82 30.58
C ASP A 701 -8.32 10.46 29.31
N LEU A 702 -8.50 11.79 29.36
CA LEU A 702 -9.07 12.57 28.27
C LEU A 702 -8.21 12.58 26.99
N ARG A 703 -6.92 12.26 27.08
CA ARG A 703 -5.94 12.38 25.99
C ARG A 703 -5.66 11.08 25.24
N VAL A 704 -6.00 9.92 25.79
CA VAL A 704 -5.69 8.61 25.18
C VAL A 704 -6.58 8.34 23.96
N GLY A 705 -5.99 7.78 22.88
CA GLY A 705 -6.75 7.32 21.71
C GLY A 705 -7.29 8.43 20.81
N ARG A 706 -6.68 9.63 20.84
CA ARG A 706 -7.12 10.83 20.11
C ARG A 706 -6.33 11.11 18.82
N ALA A 707 -5.39 10.23 18.44
CA ALA A 707 -4.43 10.45 17.35
C ALA A 707 -5.05 10.56 15.95
N ALA A 708 -6.27 10.03 15.76
CA ALA A 708 -7.01 10.07 14.49
C ALA A 708 -8.15 11.11 14.50
N GLU A 709 -8.18 12.03 15.47
CA GLU A 709 -9.20 13.08 15.51
C GLU A 709 -8.85 14.26 14.59
N GLY A 710 -9.88 14.75 13.89
CA GLY A 710 -9.75 15.89 12.99
C GLY A 710 -9.24 15.52 11.61
N PRO A 711 -9.18 16.51 10.70
CA PRO A 711 -8.84 16.25 9.32
C PRO A 711 -7.35 15.89 9.16
N TYR A 712 -7.05 14.92 8.28
CA TYR A 712 -5.70 14.52 7.94
C TYR A 712 -5.60 14.06 6.48
N HIS A 713 -4.38 13.90 5.97
CA HIS A 713 -4.13 13.43 4.61
C HIS A 713 -4.00 11.91 4.55
N ALA A 714 -4.71 11.30 3.60
CA ALA A 714 -4.52 9.88 3.29
C ALA A 714 -3.08 9.63 2.82
N THR A 715 -2.49 8.50 3.25
CA THR A 715 -1.06 8.18 3.04
C THR A 715 -0.80 7.29 1.81
N TYR A 716 -1.83 6.99 1.02
CA TYR A 716 -1.74 6.12 -0.16
C TYR A 716 -2.11 6.86 -1.44
N ALA A 717 -1.50 6.44 -2.56
CA ALA A 717 -1.83 6.94 -3.89
C ALA A 717 -3.01 6.16 -4.49
N VAL A 718 -3.81 6.85 -5.31
CA VAL A 718 -4.89 6.25 -6.10
C VAL A 718 -4.42 6.21 -7.54
N ASP A 719 -4.40 5.01 -8.14
CA ASP A 719 -4.12 4.87 -9.56
C ASP A 719 -5.31 5.38 -10.38
N THR A 720 -5.07 6.39 -11.19
CA THR A 720 -6.04 7.06 -12.05
C THR A 720 -5.85 6.73 -13.52
N SER A 721 -4.93 5.81 -13.84
CA SER A 721 -4.69 5.38 -15.22
C SER A 721 -5.95 4.74 -15.83
N GLY A 722 -6.30 5.15 -17.06
CA GLY A 722 -7.48 4.66 -17.76
C GLY A 722 -8.83 5.23 -17.27
N VAL A 723 -8.85 6.14 -16.30
CA VAL A 723 -10.08 6.81 -15.85
C VAL A 723 -10.54 7.84 -16.89
N LEU A 724 -11.79 7.75 -17.32
CA LEU A 724 -12.39 8.71 -18.27
C LEU A 724 -12.71 10.05 -17.60
N MET A 725 -12.25 11.15 -18.20
CA MET A 725 -12.57 12.52 -17.78
C MET A 725 -14.04 12.85 -18.05
N ARG A 726 -14.71 13.47 -17.08
CA ARG A 726 -16.13 13.85 -17.10
C ARG A 726 -16.35 15.12 -16.27
N LYS A 727 -17.13 16.08 -16.78
CA LYS A 727 -17.51 17.27 -16.02
C LYS A 727 -18.43 16.93 -14.84
N GLN A 728 -18.36 17.74 -13.78
CA GLN A 728 -19.30 17.68 -12.66
C GLN A 728 -20.73 18.00 -13.16
N VAL A 729 -21.72 17.26 -12.65
CA VAL A 729 -23.13 17.55 -12.91
C VAL A 729 -23.49 18.87 -12.22
N ALA A 730 -24.01 19.85 -12.97
CA ALA A 730 -24.37 21.15 -12.40
C ALA A 730 -25.57 21.03 -11.46
N MET A 731 -25.50 21.69 -10.31
CA MET A 731 -26.61 21.76 -9.34
C MET A 731 -27.76 22.61 -9.94
N PRO A 732 -28.98 22.05 -10.06
CA PRO A 732 -30.14 22.82 -10.50
C PRO A 732 -30.42 24.02 -9.57
N ALA A 733 -30.74 25.16 -10.17
CA ALA A 733 -31.05 26.39 -9.46
C ALA A 733 -32.20 27.16 -10.12
N LEU A 734 -32.91 27.97 -9.33
CA LEU A 734 -33.95 28.87 -9.82
C LEU A 734 -33.37 29.87 -10.83
N GLY A 735 -34.13 30.18 -11.88
CA GLY A 735 -33.76 31.23 -12.83
C GLY A 735 -33.66 32.59 -12.13
N VAL A 736 -32.72 33.44 -12.60
CA VAL A 736 -32.36 34.72 -11.95
C VAL A 736 -33.56 35.61 -11.63
N ALA A 737 -34.55 35.68 -12.53
CA ALA A 737 -35.77 36.48 -12.32
C ALA A 737 -36.57 36.07 -11.07
N ARG A 738 -36.52 34.80 -10.66
CA ARG A 738 -37.20 34.28 -9.47
C ARG A 738 -36.38 34.44 -8.19
N ARG A 739 -35.11 34.83 -8.27
CA ARG A 739 -34.20 35.01 -7.12
C ARG A 739 -34.41 36.34 -6.38
N ARG A 740 -35.60 36.93 -6.50
CA ARG A 740 -36.04 38.10 -5.72
C ARG A 740 -36.95 37.71 -4.56
N SER A 741 -37.39 36.45 -4.50
CA SER A 741 -38.07 35.87 -3.33
C SER A 741 -37.06 35.23 -2.37
N PHE A 742 -37.56 34.81 -1.20
CA PHE A 742 -36.81 33.98 -0.24
C PHE A 742 -36.90 32.48 -0.54
N ASP A 743 -37.37 32.10 -1.74
CA ASP A 743 -37.38 30.70 -2.18
C ASP A 743 -35.96 30.14 -2.21
N GLU A 744 -35.82 28.85 -1.93
CA GLU A 744 -34.52 28.18 -1.96
C GLU A 744 -33.92 28.24 -3.37
N VAL A 745 -32.72 28.81 -3.52
CA VAL A 745 -32.12 29.08 -4.83
C VAL A 745 -31.73 27.78 -5.54
N HIS A 746 -31.11 26.85 -4.83
CA HIS A 746 -30.72 25.55 -5.37
C HIS A 746 -31.84 24.56 -5.08
N THR A 747 -32.25 23.76 -6.07
CA THR A 747 -33.41 22.86 -5.96
C THR A 747 -33.05 21.39 -5.72
N GLY A 748 -31.74 21.07 -5.66
CA GLY A 748 -31.26 19.69 -5.52
C GLY A 748 -31.22 18.92 -6.84
N TYR A 749 -30.65 17.71 -6.81
CA TYR A 749 -30.58 16.82 -7.98
C TYR A 749 -31.87 16.01 -8.16
N THR A 750 -32.15 15.65 -9.41
CA THR A 750 -32.99 14.49 -9.73
C THR A 750 -32.23 13.19 -9.44
N GLU A 751 -32.94 12.06 -9.38
CA GLU A 751 -32.31 10.75 -9.19
C GLU A 751 -31.24 10.45 -10.25
N GLU A 752 -31.56 10.69 -11.53
CA GLU A 752 -30.65 10.44 -12.64
C GLU A 752 -29.36 11.28 -12.52
N GLN A 753 -29.50 12.57 -12.18
CA GLN A 753 -28.38 13.47 -11.96
C GLN A 753 -27.52 13.03 -10.78
N ALA A 754 -28.13 12.65 -9.66
CA ALA A 754 -27.42 12.18 -8.48
C ALA A 754 -26.65 10.89 -8.76
N ARG A 755 -27.26 9.92 -9.45
CA ARG A 755 -26.59 8.67 -9.84
C ARG A 755 -25.44 8.92 -10.80
N THR A 756 -25.65 9.79 -11.79
CA THR A 756 -24.61 10.16 -12.77
C THR A 756 -23.41 10.81 -12.10
N GLU A 757 -23.65 11.75 -11.17
CA GLU A 757 -22.59 12.40 -10.41
C GLU A 757 -21.88 11.42 -9.47
N ALA A 758 -22.62 10.55 -8.79
CA ALA A 758 -22.07 9.55 -7.88
C ALA A 758 -21.19 8.51 -8.58
N GLN A 759 -21.54 8.10 -9.80
CA GLN A 759 -20.76 7.17 -10.63
C GLN A 759 -19.39 7.72 -11.07
N ARG A 760 -19.10 9.01 -10.84
CA ARG A 760 -17.77 9.60 -11.06
C ARG A 760 -16.78 9.29 -9.93
N CYS A 761 -17.24 8.71 -8.81
CA CYS A 761 -16.41 8.32 -7.68
C CYS A 761 -15.29 7.36 -8.11
N LEU A 762 -14.09 7.55 -7.57
CA LEU A 762 -12.91 6.71 -7.86
C LEU A 762 -12.74 5.55 -6.87
N ASP A 763 -13.63 5.42 -5.90
CA ASP A 763 -13.56 4.43 -4.81
C ASP A 763 -12.16 4.36 -4.19
N CYS A 764 -11.61 5.52 -3.81
CA CYS A 764 -10.21 5.69 -3.41
C CYS A 764 -9.75 4.66 -2.35
N ALA A 765 -10.60 4.35 -1.37
CA ALA A 765 -10.33 3.38 -0.29
C ALA A 765 -10.62 1.91 -0.65
N ILE A 766 -11.10 1.63 -1.87
CA ILE A 766 -11.70 0.38 -2.34
C ILE A 766 -13.00 0.07 -1.59
N CYS A 767 -12.91 -0.44 -0.36
CA CYS A 767 -14.07 -0.63 0.50
C CYS A 767 -14.67 0.74 0.88
N CYS A 768 -15.98 0.90 0.65
CA CYS A 768 -16.70 2.14 0.95
C CYS A 768 -17.18 2.23 2.42
N ASP A 769 -16.83 1.28 3.30
CA ASP A 769 -17.19 1.24 4.73
C ASP A 769 -18.69 1.49 5.02
N CYS A 770 -19.57 0.95 4.16
CA CYS A 770 -21.02 1.02 4.33
C CYS A 770 -21.54 0.11 5.46
N ARG A 771 -20.71 -0.84 5.92
CA ARG A 771 -21.00 -1.82 6.98
C ARG A 771 -22.14 -2.81 6.72
N LEU A 772 -22.77 -2.81 5.53
CA LEU A 772 -23.81 -3.78 5.17
C LEU A 772 -23.35 -5.24 5.31
N CYS A 773 -22.09 -5.55 4.99
CA CYS A 773 -21.59 -6.91 5.18
C CYS A 773 -21.52 -7.32 6.66
N ALA A 774 -21.31 -6.39 7.58
CA ALA A 774 -21.30 -6.67 9.01
C ALA A 774 -22.72 -6.85 9.57
N THR A 775 -23.72 -6.15 9.00
CA THR A 775 -25.12 -6.29 9.46
C THR A 775 -25.70 -7.66 9.14
N VAL A 776 -25.28 -8.29 8.04
CA VAL A 776 -25.72 -9.65 7.66
C VAL A 776 -24.84 -10.76 8.26
N CYS A 777 -23.71 -10.43 8.90
CA CYS A 777 -22.81 -11.44 9.45
C CYS A 777 -23.30 -11.93 10.83
N GLU A 778 -24.07 -13.03 10.86
CA GLU A 778 -24.62 -13.60 12.10
C GLU A 778 -23.54 -13.93 13.15
N ARG A 779 -22.38 -14.43 12.69
CA ARG A 779 -21.24 -14.80 13.56
C ARG A 779 -20.46 -13.60 14.08
N LYS A 780 -20.77 -12.37 13.62
CA LYS A 780 -20.06 -11.13 13.95
C LYS A 780 -18.54 -11.23 13.72
N ALA A 781 -18.16 -11.89 12.64
CA ALA A 781 -16.75 -12.12 12.30
C ALA A 781 -16.06 -10.87 11.72
N ILE A 782 -16.81 -9.89 11.20
CA ILE A 782 -16.25 -8.70 10.53
C ILE A 782 -15.88 -7.63 11.55
N ASP A 783 -14.63 -7.18 11.50
CA ASP A 783 -14.08 -6.15 12.39
C ASP A 783 -13.20 -5.16 11.61
N TYR A 784 -13.72 -3.94 11.47
CA TYR A 784 -13.08 -2.85 10.74
C TYR A 784 -11.92 -2.18 11.51
N ALA A 785 -11.77 -2.49 12.80
CA ALA A 785 -10.71 -1.94 13.65
C ALA A 785 -9.46 -2.83 13.69
N MET A 786 -9.50 -4.03 13.09
CA MET A 786 -8.34 -4.92 12.99
C MET A 786 -7.16 -4.23 12.28
N THR A 787 -5.97 -4.40 12.84
CA THR A 787 -4.70 -3.88 12.31
C THR A 787 -3.76 -5.02 11.90
N ASP A 788 -2.79 -4.70 11.06
CA ASP A 788 -1.72 -5.64 10.70
C ASP A 788 -0.97 -6.11 11.95
N GLN A 789 -0.60 -7.40 11.98
CA GLN A 789 0.15 -7.99 13.08
C GLN A 789 1.55 -8.35 12.60
N VAL A 790 2.58 -7.97 13.36
CA VAL A 790 3.97 -8.35 13.09
C VAL A 790 4.39 -9.42 14.08
N ARG A 791 4.95 -10.52 13.58
CA ARG A 791 5.45 -11.64 14.38
C ARG A 791 6.91 -11.92 14.05
N GLU A 792 7.69 -12.22 15.08
CA GLU A 792 9.06 -12.71 14.94
C GLU A 792 9.07 -14.23 15.06
N LEU A 793 9.66 -14.92 14.09
CA LEU A 793 9.74 -16.37 14.02
C LEU A 793 11.20 -16.80 14.05
N GLN A 794 11.54 -17.78 14.89
CA GLN A 794 12.86 -18.39 14.94
C GLN A 794 12.83 -19.68 14.10
N VAL A 795 13.69 -19.80 13.09
CA VAL A 795 13.72 -20.98 12.20
C VAL A 795 15.15 -21.40 11.88
N GLY A 796 15.37 -22.69 11.62
CA GLY A 796 16.68 -23.21 11.24
C GLY A 796 16.95 -23.11 9.75
N THR A 797 15.92 -23.28 8.93
CA THR A 797 16.03 -23.24 7.48
C THR A 797 14.86 -22.51 6.84
N ALA A 798 15.05 -22.06 5.59
CA ALA A 798 14.02 -21.45 4.78
C ALA A 798 13.94 -22.08 3.38
N ILE A 799 12.74 -22.27 2.85
CA ILE A 799 12.50 -22.70 1.47
C ILE A 799 11.76 -21.59 0.72
N ILE A 800 12.37 -21.09 -0.36
CA ILE A 800 11.80 -20.07 -1.22
C ILE A 800 11.00 -20.74 -2.33
N ALA A 801 9.70 -20.50 -2.35
CA ALA A 801 8.73 -21.13 -3.24
C ALA A 801 7.75 -20.11 -3.84
N THR A 802 8.23 -18.90 -4.13
CA THR A 802 7.40 -17.74 -4.53
C THR A 802 6.76 -17.86 -5.91
N GLY A 803 7.14 -18.86 -6.71
CA GLY A 803 6.57 -19.11 -8.03
C GLY A 803 7.08 -18.15 -9.11
N PHE A 804 6.20 -17.72 -10.00
CA PHE A 804 6.50 -16.92 -11.19
C PHE A 804 5.43 -15.83 -11.39
N GLN A 805 5.59 -14.99 -12.42
CA GLN A 805 4.54 -14.18 -13.02
C GLN A 805 4.48 -14.43 -14.54
N ILE A 806 3.35 -14.18 -15.18
CA ILE A 806 3.25 -14.31 -16.64
C ILE A 806 3.92 -13.12 -17.34
N PHE A 807 4.46 -13.37 -18.54
CA PHE A 807 4.97 -12.31 -19.41
C PHE A 807 3.85 -11.34 -19.81
N ASP A 808 4.13 -10.04 -19.72
CA ASP A 808 3.21 -9.00 -20.20
C ASP A 808 3.22 -8.88 -21.73
N ALA A 809 2.21 -9.46 -22.37
CA ALA A 809 2.06 -9.47 -23.82
C ALA A 809 1.94 -8.07 -24.46
N ARG A 810 1.65 -7.00 -23.69
CA ARG A 810 1.65 -5.60 -24.21
C ARG A 810 3.03 -5.16 -24.70
N ARG A 811 4.10 -5.83 -24.24
CA ARG A 811 5.49 -5.60 -24.72
C ARG A 811 5.71 -6.08 -26.16
N ILE A 812 4.75 -6.78 -26.76
CA ILE A 812 4.77 -7.26 -28.14
C ILE A 812 3.54 -6.71 -28.88
N PRO A 813 3.52 -5.42 -29.24
CA PRO A 813 2.30 -4.72 -29.66
C PRO A 813 1.70 -5.26 -30.96
N TYR A 814 2.52 -5.84 -31.85
CA TYR A 814 2.07 -6.44 -33.13
C TYR A 814 1.27 -7.74 -32.94
N TYR A 815 1.13 -8.27 -31.72
CA TYR A 815 0.16 -9.33 -31.41
C TYR A 815 -1.19 -8.78 -30.93
N GLY A 816 -1.30 -7.47 -30.72
CA GLY A 816 -2.57 -6.79 -30.48
C GLY A 816 -3.21 -7.01 -29.10
N TYR A 817 -2.47 -7.56 -28.12
CA TYR A 817 -2.99 -7.73 -26.76
C TYR A 817 -3.25 -6.38 -26.07
N GLY A 818 -4.46 -6.20 -25.54
CA GLY A 818 -4.94 -4.93 -24.99
C GLY A 818 -5.40 -3.90 -26.04
N ILE A 819 -5.26 -4.22 -27.33
CA ILE A 819 -5.74 -3.39 -28.46
C ILE A 819 -6.95 -4.04 -29.11
N TYR A 820 -6.82 -5.32 -29.49
CA TYR A 820 -7.90 -6.09 -30.08
C TYR A 820 -8.67 -6.86 -29.00
N PRO A 821 -10.01 -6.77 -28.95
CA PRO A 821 -10.81 -7.41 -27.91
C PRO A 821 -10.62 -8.93 -27.83
N ASN A 822 -10.45 -9.59 -28.98
CA ASN A 822 -10.43 -11.05 -29.10
C ASN A 822 -9.02 -11.67 -29.03
N VAL A 823 -8.06 -10.92 -28.49
CA VAL A 823 -6.71 -11.43 -28.16
C VAL A 823 -6.63 -11.67 -26.65
N TYR A 824 -6.42 -12.93 -26.28
CA TYR A 824 -6.36 -13.39 -24.89
C TYR A 824 -4.98 -13.98 -24.60
N THR A 825 -4.56 -13.93 -23.35
CA THR A 825 -3.47 -14.77 -22.85
C THR A 825 -3.96 -16.19 -22.59
N ALA A 826 -3.04 -17.16 -22.59
CA ALA A 826 -3.37 -18.54 -22.24
C ALA A 826 -3.98 -18.66 -20.84
N LEU A 827 -3.54 -17.85 -19.86
CA LEU A 827 -4.08 -17.88 -18.50
C LEU A 827 -5.50 -17.31 -18.43
N GLU A 828 -5.85 -16.30 -19.24
CA GLU A 828 -7.25 -15.86 -19.38
C GLU A 828 -8.13 -16.99 -19.91
N VAL A 829 -7.65 -17.74 -20.92
CA VAL A 829 -8.40 -18.88 -21.47
C VAL A 829 -8.53 -20.03 -20.46
N GLU A 830 -7.52 -20.28 -19.62
CA GLU A 830 -7.64 -21.21 -18.48
C GLU A 830 -8.79 -20.81 -17.56
N ARG A 831 -8.97 -19.50 -17.31
CA ARG A 831 -10.07 -19.02 -16.48
C ARG A 831 -11.42 -19.17 -17.17
N LEU A 832 -11.50 -18.95 -18.49
CA LEU A 832 -12.74 -19.14 -19.26
C LEU A 832 -13.20 -20.61 -19.26
N VAL A 833 -12.27 -21.55 -19.49
CA VAL A 833 -12.63 -22.98 -19.57
C VAL A 833 -12.85 -23.63 -18.20
N ASN A 834 -12.36 -23.02 -17.12
CA ASN A 834 -12.56 -23.53 -15.78
C ASN A 834 -14.04 -23.46 -15.37
N ALA A 835 -14.60 -24.57 -14.91
CA ALA A 835 -16.00 -24.64 -14.47
C ALA A 835 -16.34 -23.69 -13.30
N SER A 836 -15.36 -23.38 -12.44
CA SER A 836 -15.47 -22.37 -11.38
C SER A 836 -14.96 -20.98 -11.82
N GLY A 837 -14.74 -20.78 -13.12
CA GLY A 837 -14.35 -19.53 -13.74
C GLY A 837 -15.51 -18.57 -13.97
N PRO A 838 -15.24 -17.35 -14.46
CA PRO A 838 -16.23 -16.29 -14.59
C PRO A 838 -17.33 -16.57 -15.63
N THR A 839 -17.10 -17.52 -16.53
CA THR A 839 -18.05 -17.94 -17.58
C THR A 839 -18.63 -19.34 -17.35
N GLY A 840 -18.42 -19.93 -16.17
CA GLY A 840 -18.94 -21.27 -15.84
C GLY A 840 -18.36 -22.40 -16.69
N GLY A 841 -17.20 -22.20 -17.31
CA GLY A 841 -16.55 -23.17 -18.21
C GLY A 841 -16.82 -22.93 -19.70
N GLU A 842 -17.62 -21.92 -20.06
CA GLU A 842 -17.90 -21.60 -21.45
C GLU A 842 -16.82 -20.67 -22.04
N ILE A 843 -16.25 -21.07 -23.18
CA ILE A 843 -15.22 -20.29 -23.89
C ILE A 843 -15.91 -19.28 -24.79
N MET A 844 -15.82 -18.00 -24.43
CA MET A 844 -16.51 -16.90 -25.10
C MET A 844 -15.57 -15.79 -25.54
N LEU A 845 -15.88 -15.21 -26.69
CA LEU A 845 -15.37 -13.91 -27.15
C LEU A 845 -15.89 -12.78 -26.25
N ARG A 846 -15.29 -11.59 -26.34
CA ARG A 846 -15.69 -10.43 -25.52
C ARG A 846 -17.13 -9.95 -25.81
N ASP A 847 -17.67 -10.30 -26.99
CA ASP A 847 -19.05 -10.01 -27.38
C ASP A 847 -20.05 -11.10 -26.94
N GLY A 848 -19.59 -12.12 -26.21
CA GLY A 848 -20.40 -13.21 -25.66
C GLY A 848 -20.62 -14.40 -26.59
N LYS A 849 -20.10 -14.38 -27.83
CA LYS A 849 -20.24 -15.52 -28.75
C LYS A 849 -19.15 -16.57 -28.53
N ALA A 850 -19.47 -17.83 -28.83
CA ALA A 850 -18.47 -18.89 -28.88
C ALA A 850 -17.59 -18.73 -30.14
N PRO A 851 -16.25 -18.88 -30.04
CA PRO A 851 -15.36 -18.85 -31.20
C PRO A 851 -15.59 -20.09 -32.08
N GLN A 852 -15.54 -19.93 -33.40
CA GLN A 852 -15.57 -21.04 -34.36
C GLN A 852 -14.16 -21.39 -34.86
N THR A 853 -13.26 -20.42 -34.86
CA THR A 853 -11.85 -20.63 -35.21
C THR A 853 -10.93 -19.94 -34.20
N VAL A 854 -9.95 -20.68 -33.68
CA VAL A 854 -8.98 -20.19 -32.68
C VAL A 854 -7.55 -20.39 -33.17
N GLY A 855 -6.72 -19.37 -33.01
CA GLY A 855 -5.28 -19.46 -33.26
C GLY A 855 -4.46 -19.29 -31.98
N ILE A 856 -3.64 -20.29 -31.64
CA ILE A 856 -2.74 -20.28 -30.50
C ILE A 856 -1.32 -19.98 -30.96
N ILE A 857 -0.74 -18.88 -30.47
CA ILE A 857 0.62 -18.45 -30.78
C ILE A 857 1.56 -18.92 -29.68
N HIS A 858 2.53 -19.76 -30.03
CA HIS A 858 3.52 -20.27 -29.07
C HIS A 858 4.67 -19.26 -28.88
N CYS A 859 5.46 -19.46 -27.81
CA CYS A 859 6.68 -18.70 -27.53
C CYS A 859 6.47 -17.18 -27.40
N VAL A 860 5.30 -16.73 -26.92
CA VAL A 860 5.06 -15.29 -26.71
C VAL A 860 5.86 -14.81 -25.51
N GLY A 861 6.85 -13.94 -25.73
CA GLY A 861 7.76 -13.48 -24.68
C GLY A 861 8.75 -14.54 -24.20
N SER A 862 9.12 -15.50 -25.07
CA SER A 862 10.13 -16.52 -24.80
C SER A 862 10.87 -16.88 -26.09
N ARG A 863 12.14 -17.25 -25.98
CA ARG A 863 13.02 -17.52 -27.14
C ARG A 863 13.02 -16.34 -28.13
N ASP A 864 13.10 -15.14 -27.59
CA ASP A 864 13.06 -13.90 -28.36
C ASP A 864 14.15 -12.93 -27.87
N GLU A 865 14.97 -12.45 -28.81
CA GLU A 865 16.09 -11.55 -28.55
C GLU A 865 15.65 -10.17 -28.03
N ASN A 866 14.44 -9.72 -28.37
CA ASN A 866 13.90 -8.42 -27.96
C ASN A 866 13.19 -8.49 -26.59
N THR A 867 12.94 -9.70 -26.08
CA THR A 867 12.30 -9.91 -24.78
C THR A 867 13.09 -10.91 -23.95
N ASN A 868 12.63 -12.16 -23.82
CA ASN A 868 13.28 -13.20 -23.04
C ASN A 868 13.95 -14.24 -23.95
N ARG A 869 15.27 -14.37 -23.86
CA ARG A 869 16.07 -15.33 -24.65
C ARG A 869 15.85 -16.79 -24.28
N TYR A 870 15.34 -17.07 -23.08
CA TYR A 870 15.14 -18.42 -22.58
C TYR A 870 13.78 -19.02 -22.99
N CYS A 871 13.68 -20.34 -22.85
CA CYS A 871 12.44 -21.09 -23.08
C CYS A 871 11.66 -21.25 -21.78
N SER A 872 10.36 -20.95 -21.79
CA SER A 872 9.47 -21.11 -20.62
C SER A 872 9.06 -22.56 -20.30
N ARG A 873 9.53 -23.54 -21.08
CA ARG A 873 9.38 -25.01 -20.94
C ARG A 873 7.94 -25.58 -20.98
N VAL A 874 6.94 -24.86 -20.49
CA VAL A 874 5.56 -25.36 -20.33
C VAL A 874 4.61 -24.92 -21.44
N CYS A 875 4.96 -23.87 -22.19
CA CYS A 875 4.04 -23.22 -23.15
C CYS A 875 3.58 -24.12 -24.30
N CYS A 876 4.42 -25.01 -24.81
CA CYS A 876 4.00 -25.99 -25.81
C CYS A 876 2.93 -26.93 -25.24
N LEU A 877 3.14 -27.46 -24.05
CA LEU A 877 2.27 -28.46 -23.42
C LEU A 877 0.93 -27.86 -22.98
N TYR A 878 0.91 -26.70 -22.32
CA TYR A 878 -0.37 -26.07 -21.99
C TYR A 878 -1.11 -25.61 -23.26
N SER A 879 -0.41 -25.26 -24.35
CA SER A 879 -1.09 -24.88 -25.59
C SER A 879 -1.79 -26.05 -26.24
N LEU A 880 -1.15 -27.24 -26.24
CA LEU A 880 -1.79 -28.48 -26.68
C LEU A 880 -2.98 -28.85 -25.78
N LYS A 881 -2.82 -28.68 -24.46
CA LYS A 881 -3.90 -28.85 -23.49
C LYS A 881 -5.08 -27.91 -23.76
N LEU A 882 -4.81 -26.63 -23.97
CA LEU A 882 -5.83 -25.64 -24.29
C LEU A 882 -6.46 -25.91 -25.65
N ALA A 883 -5.70 -26.35 -26.65
CA ALA A 883 -6.25 -26.73 -27.96
C ALA A 883 -7.28 -27.86 -27.82
N HIS A 884 -6.94 -28.91 -27.06
CA HIS A 884 -7.87 -29.99 -26.72
C HIS A 884 -9.13 -29.44 -26.05
N LEU A 885 -8.96 -28.66 -24.98
CA LEU A 885 -10.07 -28.12 -24.20
C LEU A 885 -10.97 -27.17 -25.01
N ILE A 886 -10.39 -26.32 -25.86
CA ILE A 886 -11.12 -25.43 -26.75
C ILE A 886 -11.98 -26.25 -27.70
N LYS A 887 -11.41 -27.27 -28.34
CA LYS A 887 -12.16 -28.14 -29.26
C LYS A 887 -13.26 -28.92 -28.54
N GLU A 888 -12.96 -29.47 -27.36
CA GLU A 888 -13.91 -30.21 -26.53
C GLU A 888 -15.13 -29.34 -26.14
N HIS A 889 -14.91 -28.09 -25.70
CA HIS A 889 -15.97 -27.24 -25.16
C HIS A 889 -16.69 -26.39 -26.20
N SER A 890 -16.01 -25.98 -27.28
CA SER A 890 -16.59 -25.06 -28.29
C SER A 890 -16.80 -25.68 -29.67
N GLY A 891 -16.15 -26.83 -29.96
CA GLY A 891 -16.13 -27.40 -31.31
C GLY A 891 -15.28 -26.63 -32.32
N ALA A 892 -14.57 -25.58 -31.90
CA ALA A 892 -13.80 -24.72 -32.79
C ALA A 892 -12.66 -25.44 -33.53
N GLU A 893 -12.36 -24.96 -34.74
CA GLU A 893 -11.11 -25.30 -35.43
C GLU A 893 -9.93 -24.58 -34.75
N VAL A 894 -8.89 -25.33 -34.35
CA VAL A 894 -7.75 -24.79 -33.62
C VAL A 894 -6.45 -24.89 -34.41
N TYR A 895 -5.76 -23.75 -34.55
CA TYR A 895 -4.47 -23.60 -35.22
C TYR A 895 -3.38 -23.29 -34.19
N ASN A 896 -2.36 -24.14 -34.09
CA ASN A 896 -1.19 -23.93 -33.25
C ASN A 896 -0.01 -23.47 -34.10
N PHE A 897 0.52 -22.28 -33.81
CA PHE A 897 1.68 -21.70 -34.48
C PHE A 897 2.91 -21.85 -33.59
N TYR A 898 3.88 -22.65 -34.03
CA TYR A 898 5.04 -23.02 -33.22
C TYR A 898 6.36 -22.96 -34.00
N ILE A 899 7.47 -22.86 -33.26
CA ILE A 899 8.84 -22.96 -33.81
C ILE A 899 9.33 -24.41 -33.69
N ASP A 900 9.31 -24.93 -32.46
CA ASP A 900 9.58 -26.31 -32.10
C ASP A 900 8.54 -26.77 -31.07
N MET A 901 8.07 -28.01 -31.18
CA MET A 901 7.22 -28.61 -30.15
C MET A 901 8.11 -29.22 -29.06
N ARG A 902 8.02 -28.70 -27.84
CA ARG A 902 8.86 -29.15 -26.70
C ARG A 902 8.00 -29.91 -25.69
N THR A 903 8.10 -31.24 -25.75
CA THR A 903 7.33 -32.22 -24.98
C THR A 903 8.23 -33.06 -24.05
N PRO A 904 9.09 -32.44 -23.19
CA PRO A 904 10.00 -33.20 -22.34
C PRO A 904 9.25 -33.88 -21.18
N GLY A 905 9.54 -35.15 -20.93
CA GLY A 905 9.00 -35.89 -19.77
C GLY A 905 8.24 -37.15 -20.17
N LYS A 906 7.80 -37.91 -19.16
CA LYS A 906 7.04 -39.15 -19.39
C LYS A 906 5.67 -38.82 -19.98
N THR A 907 5.24 -39.52 -21.04
CA THR A 907 3.93 -39.37 -21.69
C THR A 907 3.62 -38.03 -22.38
N MET A 908 4.59 -37.10 -22.44
CA MET A 908 4.37 -35.77 -23.01
C MET A 908 4.37 -35.76 -24.54
N GLU A 909 5.17 -36.63 -25.16
CA GLU A 909 5.20 -36.82 -26.62
C GLU A 909 3.96 -37.58 -27.08
N GLU A 910 3.56 -38.60 -26.35
CA GLU A 910 2.33 -39.35 -26.57
C GLU A 910 1.10 -38.43 -26.43
N PHE A 911 1.12 -37.49 -25.50
CA PHE A 911 0.11 -36.45 -25.40
C PHE A 911 0.07 -35.57 -26.65
N TYR A 912 1.24 -35.11 -27.14
CA TYR A 912 1.32 -34.37 -28.40
C TYR A 912 0.75 -35.15 -29.60
N ASN A 913 1.14 -36.42 -29.75
CA ASN A 913 0.65 -37.28 -30.84
C ASN A 913 -0.87 -37.45 -30.77
N ARG A 914 -1.41 -37.70 -29.57
CA ARG A 914 -2.85 -37.76 -29.37
C ARG A 914 -3.54 -36.45 -29.79
N ILE A 915 -3.04 -35.29 -29.36
CA ILE A 915 -3.64 -34.00 -29.73
C ILE A 915 -3.53 -33.73 -31.24
N ALA A 916 -2.45 -34.18 -31.90
CA ALA A 916 -2.32 -34.09 -33.35
C ALA A 916 -3.37 -34.96 -34.07
N GLU A 917 -3.65 -36.17 -33.56
CA GLU A 917 -4.67 -37.09 -34.09
C GLU A 917 -6.11 -36.59 -33.86
N GLU A 918 -6.34 -35.72 -32.87
CA GLU A 918 -7.63 -35.08 -32.62
C GLU A 918 -8.00 -34.04 -33.70
N GLY A 919 -7.21 -33.86 -34.76
CA GLY A 919 -7.50 -32.97 -35.88
C GLY A 919 -7.21 -31.51 -35.60
N MET A 920 -6.10 -31.24 -34.90
CA MET A 920 -5.56 -29.89 -34.67
C MET A 920 -4.66 -29.47 -35.84
N HIS A 921 -4.69 -28.19 -36.22
CA HIS A 921 -3.78 -27.67 -37.25
C HIS A 921 -2.46 -27.23 -36.62
N LEU A 922 -1.38 -27.98 -36.87
CA LEU A 922 -0.04 -27.67 -36.38
C LEU A 922 0.77 -26.95 -37.47
N VAL A 923 0.93 -25.63 -37.35
CA VAL A 923 1.65 -24.80 -38.31
C VAL A 923 3.03 -24.47 -37.75
N ARG A 924 4.09 -24.99 -38.39
CA ARG A 924 5.47 -24.67 -38.02
C ARG A 924 5.88 -23.32 -38.60
N GLY A 925 5.61 -22.26 -37.85
CA GLY A 925 5.90 -20.89 -38.23
C GLY A 925 5.70 -19.94 -37.04
N LYS A 926 6.66 -19.06 -36.79
CA LYS A 926 6.47 -17.94 -35.86
C LYS A 926 5.51 -16.94 -36.51
N VAL A 927 4.45 -16.56 -35.81
CA VAL A 927 3.52 -15.51 -36.29
C VAL A 927 4.29 -14.19 -36.39
N ALA A 928 4.21 -13.55 -37.54
CA ALA A 928 4.84 -12.27 -37.82
C ALA A 928 3.96 -11.10 -37.35
N ASP A 929 2.65 -11.19 -37.56
CA ASP A 929 1.71 -10.10 -37.28
C ASP A 929 0.28 -10.61 -37.01
N VAL A 930 -0.47 -9.82 -36.24
CA VAL A 930 -1.91 -10.01 -35.97
C VAL A 930 -2.63 -8.72 -36.31
N PHE A 931 -3.59 -8.78 -37.23
CA PHE A 931 -4.33 -7.60 -37.67
C PHE A 931 -5.79 -7.94 -38.00
N PRO A 932 -6.73 -6.98 -37.95
CA PRO A 932 -8.13 -7.24 -38.25
C PRO A 932 -8.35 -7.64 -39.72
N GLU A 933 -9.28 -8.56 -39.97
CA GLU A 933 -9.61 -9.03 -41.34
C GLU A 933 -10.18 -7.91 -42.23
N SER A 934 -10.85 -6.93 -41.63
CA SER A 934 -11.37 -5.74 -42.33
C SER A 934 -10.80 -4.46 -41.73
N ALA A 935 -10.56 -3.45 -42.58
CA ALA A 935 -9.98 -2.16 -42.16
C ALA A 935 -10.78 -1.43 -41.06
N ASN A 936 -12.08 -1.74 -40.93
CA ASN A 936 -12.97 -1.18 -39.91
C ASN A 936 -13.28 -2.15 -38.75
N GLY A 937 -12.71 -3.36 -38.76
CA GLY A 937 -12.96 -4.39 -37.73
C GLY A 937 -14.41 -4.91 -37.66
N ALA A 938 -15.21 -4.71 -38.72
CA ALA A 938 -16.67 -4.84 -38.69
C ALA A 938 -17.19 -6.26 -38.35
N ASN A 939 -16.38 -7.30 -38.53
CA ASN A 939 -16.72 -8.68 -38.22
C ASN A 939 -15.99 -9.24 -36.98
N GLY A 940 -15.11 -8.45 -36.34
CA GLY A 940 -14.36 -8.86 -35.14
C GLY A 940 -13.31 -9.97 -35.34
N ARG A 941 -13.09 -10.43 -36.58
CA ARG A 941 -12.12 -11.49 -36.90
C ARG A 941 -10.71 -10.94 -37.10
N LEU A 942 -9.72 -11.76 -36.73
CA LEU A 942 -8.31 -11.43 -36.77
C LEU A 942 -7.59 -12.34 -37.77
N ILE A 943 -6.58 -11.81 -38.46
CA ILE A 943 -5.72 -12.54 -39.37
C ILE A 943 -4.40 -12.83 -38.67
N LEU A 944 -4.03 -14.10 -38.60
CA LEU A 944 -2.70 -14.56 -38.19
C LEU A 944 -1.83 -14.74 -39.43
N GLN A 945 -0.79 -13.93 -39.56
CA GLN A 945 0.17 -14.04 -40.66
C GLN A 945 1.45 -14.75 -40.17
N ALA A 946 1.78 -15.89 -40.78
CA ALA A 946 2.99 -16.65 -40.48
C ALA A 946 3.57 -17.29 -41.74
N GLU A 947 4.89 -17.48 -41.79
CA GLU A 947 5.50 -18.38 -42.78
C GLU A 947 5.34 -19.83 -42.30
N ASP A 948 4.64 -20.66 -43.06
CA ASP A 948 4.63 -22.10 -42.86
C ASP A 948 5.94 -22.66 -43.42
N THR A 949 6.90 -22.88 -42.53
CA THR A 949 8.27 -23.27 -42.90
C THR A 949 8.35 -24.69 -43.48
N LEU A 950 7.34 -25.53 -43.24
CA LEU A 950 7.29 -26.88 -43.83
C LEU A 950 6.72 -26.84 -45.26
N LEU A 951 5.89 -25.85 -45.57
CA LEU A 951 5.33 -25.64 -46.91
C LEU A 951 6.07 -24.56 -47.73
N GLY A 952 6.98 -23.80 -47.12
CA GLY A 952 7.72 -22.72 -47.77
C GLY A 952 6.84 -21.58 -48.27
N ARG A 953 5.71 -21.28 -47.59
CA ARG A 953 4.76 -20.24 -48.03
C ARG A 953 4.19 -19.45 -46.86
N ILE A 954 3.85 -18.19 -47.12
CA ILE A 954 3.14 -17.33 -46.16
C ILE A 954 1.67 -17.76 -46.09
N ARG A 955 1.20 -18.01 -44.87
CA ARG A 955 -0.20 -18.29 -44.53
C ARG A 955 -0.81 -17.05 -43.87
N LYS A 956 -2.03 -16.71 -44.27
CA LYS A 956 -2.90 -15.73 -43.60
C LYS A 956 -4.14 -16.48 -43.16
N ILE A 957 -4.29 -16.73 -41.87
CA ILE A 957 -5.36 -17.58 -41.33
C ILE A 957 -6.34 -16.68 -40.55
N PRO A 958 -7.60 -16.55 -41.00
CA PRO A 958 -8.60 -15.81 -40.26
C PRO A 958 -9.10 -16.63 -39.07
N VAL A 959 -9.13 -16.00 -37.89
CA VAL A 959 -9.56 -16.60 -36.63
C VAL A 959 -10.49 -15.64 -35.89
N ASP A 960 -11.38 -16.20 -35.08
CA ASP A 960 -12.28 -15.40 -34.23
C ASP A 960 -11.60 -15.05 -32.91
N MET A 961 -10.72 -15.92 -32.41
CA MET A 961 -9.96 -15.76 -31.17
C MET A 961 -8.48 -16.01 -31.40
N VAL A 962 -7.63 -15.17 -30.79
CA VAL A 962 -6.19 -15.39 -30.68
C VAL A 962 -5.83 -15.66 -29.23
N VAL A 963 -5.09 -16.75 -29.00
CA VAL A 963 -4.58 -17.13 -27.67
C VAL A 963 -3.05 -17.02 -27.66
N LEU A 964 -2.54 -16.17 -26.78
CA LEU A 964 -1.11 -15.94 -26.62
C LEU A 964 -0.56 -16.87 -25.54
N ALA A 965 0.25 -17.84 -25.93
CA ALA A 965 0.99 -18.69 -25.03
C ALA A 965 2.18 -17.93 -24.43
N VAL A 966 1.88 -17.07 -23.45
CA VAL A 966 2.83 -16.22 -22.75
C VAL A 966 3.85 -17.00 -21.92
N GLY A 967 5.09 -16.51 -21.92
CA GLY A 967 6.19 -17.04 -21.13
C GLY A 967 6.03 -16.82 -19.62
N LEU A 968 6.90 -17.47 -18.85
CA LEU A 968 7.01 -17.29 -17.40
C LEU A 968 8.20 -16.39 -17.09
N GLU A 969 8.01 -15.43 -16.21
CA GLU A 969 9.03 -14.50 -15.73
C GLU A 969 9.20 -14.63 -14.20
N PRO A 970 10.37 -14.24 -13.65
CA PRO A 970 10.52 -14.07 -12.22
C PRO A 970 9.51 -13.02 -11.73
N ARG A 971 9.03 -13.17 -10.50
CA ARG A 971 8.11 -12.19 -9.94
C ARG A 971 8.73 -10.80 -9.84
N ALA A 972 7.90 -9.75 -9.98
CA ALA A 972 8.33 -8.36 -9.86
C ALA A 972 9.04 -8.04 -8.52
N ASP A 973 8.68 -8.75 -7.45
CA ASP A 973 9.28 -8.63 -6.12
C ASP A 973 10.49 -9.56 -5.88
N ALA A 974 10.97 -10.27 -6.89
CA ALA A 974 12.11 -11.21 -6.74
C ALA A 974 13.37 -10.53 -6.20
N GLN A 975 13.66 -9.29 -6.59
CA GLN A 975 14.82 -8.53 -6.09
C GLN A 975 14.70 -8.17 -4.60
N ASP A 976 13.48 -7.92 -4.12
CA ASP A 976 13.24 -7.66 -2.70
C ASP A 976 13.43 -8.93 -1.87
N VAL A 977 12.86 -10.05 -2.32
CA VAL A 977 13.09 -11.38 -1.71
C VAL A 977 14.58 -11.74 -1.73
N ARG A 978 15.28 -11.49 -2.85
CA ARG A 978 16.73 -11.70 -2.99
C ARG A 978 17.50 -11.00 -1.88
N ARG A 979 17.19 -9.74 -1.61
CA ARG A 979 17.84 -8.92 -0.58
C ARG A 979 17.52 -9.43 0.83
N LYS A 980 16.24 -9.70 1.11
CA LYS A 980 15.78 -10.18 2.44
C LYS A 980 16.43 -11.49 2.85
N PHE A 981 16.58 -12.42 1.90
CA PHE A 981 17.16 -13.74 2.16
C PHE A 981 18.65 -13.82 1.81
N ASN A 982 19.27 -12.72 1.35
CA ASN A 982 20.66 -12.68 0.91
C ASN A 982 21.02 -13.81 -0.08
N ILE A 983 20.18 -14.05 -1.09
CA ILE A 983 20.41 -15.06 -2.14
C ILE A 983 20.84 -14.41 -3.46
N SER A 984 21.24 -15.21 -4.45
CA SER A 984 21.64 -14.71 -5.78
C SER A 984 20.56 -14.95 -6.82
N CYS A 985 20.60 -14.19 -7.92
CA CYS A 985 19.77 -14.41 -9.10
C CYS A 985 20.66 -14.71 -10.31
N ALA A 986 20.15 -15.54 -11.23
CA ALA A 986 20.74 -15.74 -12.54
C ALA A 986 20.55 -14.49 -13.42
N SER A 987 21.19 -14.47 -14.60
CA SER A 987 21.08 -13.37 -15.58
C SER A 987 19.64 -13.08 -16.01
N GLU A 988 18.79 -14.10 -15.99
CA GLU A 988 17.38 -14.06 -16.36
C GLU A 988 16.47 -13.54 -15.24
N GLY A 989 17.02 -13.33 -14.04
CA GLY A 989 16.31 -12.79 -12.88
C GLY A 989 15.68 -13.83 -11.94
N PHE A 990 15.64 -15.12 -12.31
CA PHE A 990 15.25 -16.21 -11.41
C PHE A 990 16.31 -16.43 -10.32
N PHE A 991 15.94 -17.07 -9.20
CA PHE A 991 16.89 -17.37 -8.13
C PHE A 991 17.91 -18.43 -8.57
N LEU A 992 19.18 -18.19 -8.24
CA LEU A 992 20.31 -19.00 -8.65
C LEU A 992 20.57 -20.13 -7.65
N GLU A 993 20.54 -21.36 -8.13
CA GLU A 993 21.00 -22.53 -7.39
C GLU A 993 22.54 -22.53 -7.23
N ARG A 994 23.03 -23.22 -6.21
CA ARG A 994 24.46 -23.35 -5.93
C ARG A 994 25.19 -24.09 -7.03
N HIS A 995 24.58 -25.15 -7.57
CA HIS A 995 25.10 -25.86 -8.74
C HIS A 995 23.97 -26.54 -9.53
N PRO A 996 23.88 -26.38 -10.87
CA PRO A 996 22.79 -26.90 -11.69
C PRO A 996 22.54 -28.42 -11.69
N LYS A 997 23.39 -29.20 -11.00
CA LYS A 997 23.40 -30.67 -11.07
C LYS A 997 23.66 -31.29 -9.69
N LEU A 998 24.67 -30.77 -8.98
CA LEU A 998 25.08 -31.30 -7.68
C LEU A 998 24.27 -30.73 -6.51
N ALA A 999 23.74 -29.51 -6.66
CA ALA A 999 23.01 -28.82 -5.61
C ALA A 999 21.90 -27.94 -6.23
N PRO A 1000 20.94 -28.54 -6.98
CA PRO A 1000 19.98 -27.81 -7.80
C PRO A 1000 18.87 -27.10 -6.99
N VAL A 1001 18.80 -27.35 -5.68
CA VAL A 1001 17.84 -26.73 -4.76
C VAL A 1001 18.51 -25.91 -3.67
N ASN A 1002 19.82 -26.03 -3.47
CA ASN A 1002 20.56 -25.26 -2.48
C ASN A 1002 20.92 -23.89 -3.08
N THR A 1003 21.02 -22.86 -2.24
CA THR A 1003 21.61 -21.57 -2.64
C THR A 1003 23.04 -21.46 -2.15
N PHE A 1004 23.72 -20.36 -2.48
CA PHE A 1004 25.02 -20.01 -1.87
C PHE A 1004 24.90 -19.57 -0.41
N THR A 1005 23.68 -19.32 0.07
CA THR A 1005 23.41 -19.01 1.47
C THR A 1005 22.90 -20.27 2.15
N ASP A 1006 23.74 -20.86 3.00
CA ASP A 1006 23.44 -22.12 3.66
C ASP A 1006 22.14 -22.03 4.47
N GLY A 1007 21.37 -23.13 4.46
CA GLY A 1007 20.05 -23.19 5.12
C GLY A 1007 18.91 -22.53 4.35
N ILE A 1008 19.18 -21.92 3.19
CA ILE A 1008 18.16 -21.36 2.29
C ILE A 1008 18.12 -22.17 1.00
N PHE A 1009 16.94 -22.71 0.69
CA PHE A 1009 16.69 -23.62 -0.44
C PHE A 1009 15.65 -23.03 -1.40
N LEU A 1010 15.62 -23.54 -2.63
CA LEU A 1010 14.72 -23.12 -3.70
C LEU A 1010 13.78 -24.26 -4.09
N ALA A 1011 12.51 -23.93 -4.33
CA ALA A 1011 11.53 -24.87 -4.84
C ALA A 1011 10.60 -24.22 -5.88
N GLY A 1012 10.39 -24.92 -6.99
CA GLY A 1012 9.42 -24.54 -8.01
C GLY A 1012 9.91 -23.46 -8.98
N CYS A 1013 8.96 -22.74 -9.56
CA CYS A 1013 9.22 -21.83 -10.67
C CYS A 1013 10.04 -20.58 -10.30
N CYS A 1014 10.26 -20.31 -9.02
CA CYS A 1014 11.10 -19.18 -8.60
C CYS A 1014 12.58 -19.37 -8.95
N GLN A 1015 13.03 -20.62 -9.12
CA GLN A 1015 14.37 -20.97 -9.63
C GLN A 1015 14.43 -21.00 -11.17
N GLY A 1016 13.29 -21.13 -11.85
CA GLY A 1016 13.23 -21.15 -13.31
C GLY A 1016 11.99 -21.89 -13.84
N PRO A 1017 11.60 -21.67 -15.11
CA PRO A 1017 10.38 -22.23 -15.69
C PRO A 1017 10.35 -23.76 -15.65
N LYS A 1018 9.26 -24.35 -15.16
CA LYS A 1018 9.05 -25.80 -15.05
C LYS A 1018 7.56 -26.15 -14.88
N ASP A 1019 7.21 -27.40 -15.11
CA ASP A 1019 5.84 -27.90 -14.93
C ASP A 1019 5.54 -28.31 -13.48
N ILE A 1020 4.33 -28.83 -13.25
CA ILE A 1020 3.87 -29.24 -11.92
C ILE A 1020 4.65 -30.46 -11.38
N PRO A 1021 4.84 -31.56 -12.13
CA PRO A 1021 5.65 -32.68 -11.68
C PRO A 1021 7.09 -32.30 -11.29
N ASP A 1022 7.81 -31.56 -12.14
CA ASP A 1022 9.16 -31.09 -11.85
C ASP A 1022 9.17 -30.20 -10.59
N THR A 1023 8.14 -29.35 -10.43
CA THR A 1023 7.97 -28.49 -9.26
C THR A 1023 7.76 -29.29 -7.97
N VAL A 1024 6.92 -30.32 -8.00
CA VAL A 1024 6.67 -31.20 -6.84
C VAL A 1024 7.93 -31.98 -6.48
N ALA A 1025 8.63 -32.55 -7.47
CA ALA A 1025 9.90 -33.24 -7.24
C ALA A 1025 10.96 -32.32 -6.62
N GLN A 1026 11.10 -31.08 -7.14
CA GLN A 1026 12.04 -30.10 -6.60
C GLN A 1026 11.68 -29.69 -5.16
N ALA A 1027 10.39 -29.56 -4.84
CA ALA A 1027 9.94 -29.25 -3.49
C ALA A 1027 10.28 -30.39 -2.50
N GLY A 1028 10.13 -31.65 -2.92
CA GLY A 1028 10.57 -32.81 -2.14
C GLY A 1028 12.08 -32.81 -1.90
N ALA A 1029 12.87 -32.48 -2.92
CA ALA A 1029 14.33 -32.35 -2.80
C ALA A 1029 14.73 -31.22 -1.83
N ALA A 1030 14.11 -30.04 -1.91
CA ALA A 1030 14.36 -28.93 -1.00
C ALA A 1030 14.00 -29.28 0.45
N ALA A 1031 12.89 -29.98 0.66
CA ALA A 1031 12.50 -30.49 1.99
C ALA A 1031 13.52 -31.51 2.53
N ALA A 1032 14.02 -32.42 1.69
CA ALA A 1032 15.03 -33.40 2.09
C ALA A 1032 16.36 -32.75 2.48
N GLU A 1033 16.82 -31.74 1.72
CA GLU A 1033 18.03 -30.97 2.06
C GLU A 1033 17.88 -30.19 3.36
N ALA A 1034 16.70 -29.59 3.60
CA ALA A 1034 16.40 -28.93 4.86
C ALA A 1034 16.41 -29.91 6.04
N LEU A 1035 15.79 -31.09 5.90
CA LEU A 1035 15.82 -32.16 6.91
C LEU A 1035 17.24 -32.64 7.19
N ALA A 1036 18.03 -32.88 6.14
CA ALA A 1036 19.41 -33.33 6.27
C ALA A 1036 20.29 -32.34 7.05
N LEU A 1037 19.95 -31.05 7.02
CA LEU A 1037 20.60 -30.03 7.83
C LEU A 1037 20.07 -30.01 9.28
N ILE A 1038 18.75 -30.03 9.45
CA ILE A 1038 18.09 -29.94 10.76
C ILE A 1038 18.37 -31.17 11.63
N ASP A 1039 18.28 -32.38 11.07
CA ASP A 1039 18.41 -33.63 11.82
C ASP A 1039 19.83 -33.89 12.32
N LYS A 1040 20.83 -33.19 11.76
CA LYS A 1040 22.19 -33.18 12.34
C LYS A 1040 22.24 -32.53 13.71
N GLY A 1041 21.27 -31.68 14.06
CA GLY A 1041 21.22 -30.96 15.34
C GLY A 1041 22.26 -29.83 15.50
N HIS A 1042 23.17 -29.70 14.55
CA HIS A 1042 24.17 -28.63 14.52
C HIS A 1042 24.63 -28.32 13.10
N VAL A 1043 25.15 -27.12 12.91
CA VAL A 1043 25.83 -26.68 11.70
C VAL A 1043 27.31 -26.46 12.03
N GLU A 1044 28.16 -26.89 11.11
CA GLU A 1044 29.59 -26.67 11.15
C GLU A 1044 29.89 -25.28 10.57
N GLN A 1045 30.46 -24.41 11.39
CA GLN A 1045 30.83 -23.06 10.98
C GLN A 1045 32.28 -23.04 10.49
N GLU A 1046 32.47 -22.54 9.26
CA GLU A 1046 33.79 -22.27 8.72
C GLU A 1046 34.56 -21.32 9.66
N PRO A 1047 35.76 -21.69 10.12
CA PRO A 1047 36.53 -20.92 11.08
C PRO A 1047 37.29 -19.76 10.44
N ASN A 1048 36.87 -19.27 9.26
CA ASN A 1048 37.43 -18.08 8.60
C ASN A 1048 36.88 -16.76 9.16
N THR A 1049 36.40 -16.78 10.41
CA THR A 1049 35.82 -15.64 11.11
C THR A 1049 36.88 -14.58 11.40
N ALA A 1050 36.42 -13.34 11.52
CA ALA A 1050 37.25 -12.24 11.99
C ALA A 1050 37.31 -12.24 13.52
N PHE A 1051 38.46 -11.86 14.08
CA PHE A 1051 38.68 -11.70 15.52
C PHE A 1051 39.45 -10.41 15.81
N ILE A 1052 39.37 -9.94 17.05
CA ILE A 1052 40.05 -8.72 17.49
C ILE A 1052 41.25 -9.09 18.36
N VAL A 1053 42.42 -8.61 17.98
CA VAL A 1053 43.61 -8.58 18.84
C VAL A 1053 43.43 -7.41 19.80
N GLU A 1054 42.96 -7.69 21.01
CA GLU A 1054 42.54 -6.69 22.00
C GLU A 1054 43.63 -5.64 22.28
N GLU A 1055 44.90 -6.06 22.32
CA GLU A 1055 46.08 -5.23 22.56
C GLU A 1055 46.25 -4.11 21.53
N HIS A 1056 45.84 -4.35 20.28
CA HIS A 1056 45.99 -3.40 19.18
C HIS A 1056 44.73 -2.55 18.97
N CYS A 1057 43.59 -2.94 19.56
CA CYS A 1057 42.33 -2.27 19.33
C CYS A 1057 42.29 -0.94 20.10
N SER A 1058 42.10 0.18 19.40
CA SER A 1058 41.99 1.51 20.04
C SER A 1058 40.57 1.85 20.50
N GLY A 1059 39.58 0.99 20.25
CA GLY A 1059 38.19 1.24 20.61
C GLY A 1059 37.49 2.30 19.75
N CYS A 1060 37.98 2.60 18.54
CA CYS A 1060 37.47 3.67 17.67
C CYS A 1060 36.02 3.48 17.14
N LYS A 1061 35.40 2.30 17.35
CA LYS A 1061 34.03 1.95 16.93
C LYS A 1061 33.76 1.95 15.41
N SER A 1062 34.72 2.29 14.55
CA SER A 1062 34.55 2.36 13.08
C SER A 1062 34.13 1.04 12.43
N CYS A 1063 34.48 -0.10 13.03
CA CYS A 1063 34.14 -1.42 12.50
C CYS A 1063 32.66 -1.80 12.69
N ILE A 1064 31.97 -1.23 13.68
CA ILE A 1064 30.61 -1.61 14.07
C ILE A 1064 29.62 -1.40 12.91
N PRO A 1065 29.50 -0.20 12.29
CA PRO A 1065 28.54 0.01 11.20
C PRO A 1065 28.92 -0.72 9.91
N LEU A 1066 30.15 -1.26 9.80
CA LEU A 1066 30.61 -1.97 8.59
C LEU A 1066 30.16 -3.43 8.54
N CYS A 1067 29.71 -4.01 9.65
CA CYS A 1067 29.28 -5.40 9.69
C CYS A 1067 27.82 -5.53 9.27
N PRO A 1068 27.49 -6.10 8.10
CA PRO A 1068 26.10 -6.27 7.68
C PRO A 1068 25.34 -7.32 8.49
N TYR A 1069 26.05 -8.10 9.31
CA TYR A 1069 25.49 -9.18 10.14
C TYR A 1069 25.39 -8.79 11.62
N THR A 1070 25.68 -7.53 11.97
CA THR A 1070 25.71 -7.05 13.37
C THR A 1070 26.58 -7.89 14.31
N ALA A 1071 27.62 -8.54 13.76
CA ALA A 1071 28.50 -9.41 14.51
C ALA A 1071 29.45 -8.65 15.46
N ILE A 1072 29.55 -7.32 15.33
CA ILE A 1072 30.52 -6.52 16.07
C ILE A 1072 29.78 -5.60 17.04
N THR A 1073 30.13 -5.69 18.31
CA THR A 1073 29.61 -4.84 19.38
C THR A 1073 30.76 -4.11 20.09
N PHE A 1074 30.43 -3.12 20.91
CA PHE A 1074 31.40 -2.44 21.77
C PHE A 1074 31.25 -2.94 23.21
N ASP A 1075 32.35 -3.42 23.79
CA ASP A 1075 32.41 -3.78 25.20
C ASP A 1075 32.80 -2.52 26.01
N GLU A 1076 31.82 -1.95 26.69
CA GLU A 1076 31.99 -0.73 27.51
C GLU A 1076 32.92 -0.94 28.72
N THR A 1077 33.17 -2.19 29.13
CA THR A 1077 34.09 -2.49 30.25
C THR A 1077 35.53 -2.51 29.77
N LYS A 1078 35.78 -3.16 28.63
CA LYS A 1078 37.13 -3.26 28.04
C LYS A 1078 37.51 -2.03 27.22
N LEU A 1079 36.53 -1.19 26.86
CA LEU A 1079 36.65 -0.10 25.90
C LEU A 1079 37.18 -0.57 24.53
N LYS A 1080 36.84 -1.80 24.15
CA LYS A 1080 37.25 -2.44 22.88
C LYS A 1080 36.03 -2.89 22.09
N ALA A 1081 36.19 -3.01 20.78
CA ALA A 1081 35.22 -3.75 19.98
C ALA A 1081 35.38 -5.26 20.22
N VAL A 1082 34.29 -6.02 20.10
CA VAL A 1082 34.25 -7.47 20.24
C VAL A 1082 33.49 -8.05 19.05
N ILE A 1083 33.97 -9.16 18.50
CA ILE A 1083 33.30 -9.87 17.41
C ILE A 1083 32.64 -11.12 17.96
N ASN A 1084 31.32 -11.22 17.81
CA ASN A 1084 30.59 -12.47 17.98
C ASN A 1084 30.87 -13.37 16.77
N GLU A 1085 31.74 -14.34 16.97
CA GLU A 1085 32.14 -15.26 15.91
C GLU A 1085 30.97 -16.03 15.31
N ALA A 1086 29.91 -16.35 16.07
CA ALA A 1086 28.74 -17.07 15.55
C ALA A 1086 27.98 -16.26 14.49
N LEU A 1087 28.00 -14.93 14.59
CA LEU A 1087 27.39 -14.01 13.63
C LEU A 1087 28.35 -13.65 12.49
N CYS A 1088 29.66 -13.81 12.68
CA CYS A 1088 30.65 -13.44 11.69
C CYS A 1088 30.64 -14.41 10.49
N LYS A 1089 30.46 -13.87 9.28
CA LYS A 1089 30.51 -14.63 8.01
C LYS A 1089 31.86 -14.57 7.29
N GLY A 1090 32.89 -14.03 7.94
CA GLY A 1090 34.22 -13.97 7.34
C GLY A 1090 34.28 -13.13 6.05
N CYS A 1091 33.49 -12.06 5.93
CA CYS A 1091 33.47 -11.23 4.73
C CYS A 1091 34.71 -10.33 4.56
N GLY A 1092 35.51 -10.14 5.61
CA GLY A 1092 36.74 -9.33 5.57
C GLY A 1092 36.56 -7.81 5.57
N THR A 1093 35.33 -7.28 5.41
CA THR A 1093 35.09 -5.82 5.32
C THR A 1093 35.63 -5.04 6.52
N CYS A 1094 35.39 -5.52 7.73
CA CYS A 1094 35.88 -4.89 8.96
C CYS A 1094 37.39 -5.03 9.13
N VAL A 1095 37.99 -6.09 8.60
CA VAL A 1095 39.44 -6.35 8.62
C VAL A 1095 40.14 -5.31 7.75
N ALA A 1096 39.72 -5.21 6.48
CA ALA A 1096 40.28 -4.28 5.50
C ALA A 1096 40.13 -2.79 5.91
N SER A 1097 39.10 -2.48 6.71
CA SER A 1097 38.81 -1.11 7.13
C SER A 1097 39.38 -0.74 8.51
N CYS A 1098 40.02 -1.69 9.22
CA CYS A 1098 40.49 -1.46 10.58
C CYS A 1098 41.76 -0.59 10.56
N PRO A 1099 41.71 0.68 11.03
CA PRO A 1099 42.85 1.59 10.90
C PRO A 1099 44.04 1.17 11.78
N SER A 1100 43.79 0.47 12.88
CA SER A 1100 44.84 -0.05 13.76
C SER A 1100 45.36 -1.44 13.37
N GLY A 1101 44.78 -2.08 12.34
CA GLY A 1101 45.08 -3.47 11.99
C GLY A 1101 44.76 -4.48 13.12
N SER A 1102 43.92 -4.08 14.08
CA SER A 1102 43.59 -4.93 15.24
C SER A 1102 42.59 -6.03 14.92
N ILE A 1103 41.79 -5.87 13.87
CA ILE A 1103 40.88 -6.91 13.38
C ILE A 1103 41.68 -7.76 12.40
N ARG A 1104 41.73 -9.07 12.65
CA ARG A 1104 42.36 -10.07 11.76
C ARG A 1104 41.34 -11.11 11.35
N GLN A 1105 41.64 -11.86 10.30
CA GLN A 1105 40.78 -12.92 9.80
C GLN A 1105 41.55 -14.21 9.57
N ASN A 1106 41.05 -15.30 10.14
CA ASN A 1106 41.58 -16.63 9.93
C ASN A 1106 41.58 -16.99 8.43
N LEU A 1107 42.65 -17.65 7.94
CA LEU A 1107 42.94 -17.97 6.52
C LEU A 1107 43.21 -16.79 5.59
N PHE A 1108 42.92 -15.56 6.01
CA PHE A 1108 43.03 -14.34 5.21
C PHE A 1108 43.85 -13.27 5.95
N GLU A 1109 44.86 -13.69 6.70
CA GLU A 1109 45.79 -12.75 7.33
C GLU A 1109 46.61 -12.00 6.28
N ASP A 1110 46.90 -10.73 6.55
CA ASP A 1110 47.65 -9.84 5.65
C ASP A 1110 48.96 -10.49 5.17
N ALA A 1111 49.72 -11.12 6.07
CA ALA A 1111 50.97 -11.81 5.72
C ALA A 1111 50.78 -12.93 4.68
N ALA A 1112 49.67 -13.66 4.75
CA ALA A 1112 49.34 -14.71 3.80
C ALA A 1112 48.97 -14.12 2.44
N ILE A 1113 48.19 -13.02 2.42
CA ILE A 1113 47.76 -12.33 1.20
C ILE A 1113 48.95 -11.65 0.51
N PHE A 1114 49.80 -10.93 1.26
CA PHE A 1114 51.02 -10.32 0.70
C PHE A 1114 51.97 -11.37 0.13
N SER A 1115 52.13 -12.51 0.81
CA SER A 1115 52.96 -13.62 0.30
C SER A 1115 52.39 -14.25 -0.96
N GLU A 1116 51.06 -14.30 -1.10
CA GLU A 1116 50.39 -14.73 -2.32
C GLU A 1116 50.68 -13.75 -3.48
N ILE A 1117 50.52 -12.44 -3.25
CA ILE A 1117 50.79 -11.39 -4.23
C ILE A 1117 52.26 -11.43 -4.67
N GLU A 1118 53.19 -11.53 -3.73
CA GLU A 1118 54.61 -11.69 -4.03
C GLU A 1118 54.88 -12.93 -4.88
N GLY A 1119 54.15 -14.03 -4.65
CA GLY A 1119 54.29 -15.25 -5.44
C GLY A 1119 53.82 -15.10 -6.87
N VAL A 1120 52.75 -14.34 -7.10
CA VAL A 1120 52.33 -13.97 -8.46
C VAL A 1120 53.39 -13.09 -9.12
N LEU A 1121 53.94 -12.09 -8.41
CA LEU A 1121 54.90 -11.12 -8.95
C LEU A 1121 56.32 -11.68 -9.16
N ALA A 1122 56.68 -12.76 -8.44
CA ALA A 1122 57.98 -13.40 -8.52
C ALA A 1122 58.08 -14.45 -9.65
N TYR A 1123 56.97 -14.77 -10.31
CA TYR A 1123 56.93 -15.55 -11.55
C TYR A 1123 57.03 -14.61 -12.75
#